data_AF-A0AA38VTT0-F1
#
_entry.id   AF-A0AA38VTT0-F1
#
_cell.length_a   1.000
_cell.length_b   1.000
_cell.length_c   1.000
_cell.angle_alpha   90.00
_cell.angle_beta   90.00
_cell.angle_gamma   90.00
#
_symmetry.space_group_name_H-M   'P 1'
#
loop_
_entity.id
_entity.type
_entity.pdbx_description
1 polymer ?
#
loop_
_entity_poly.entity_id
_entity_poly.type
_entity_poly.pdbx_seq_one_letter_code
_entity_poly.pdbx_strand_id
1 'polypeptide(L)'
;MLLVARGYLMVFGLLALYVQAVPCSPQAGSSSVPLDISAFFNNKAFGTRPGEAAFDPSYQSYPAPTFDSHHFKSPDTGLQYNLPGYNGPDRPDNLICDSQVIAVKPGKYFSASFLVAGDVESATVSGNVTFAFTDNSTSQYELRSLNWFSFLTINRGAIIFPSRYTSNGTNYNTTHIFERTASLPWDKELASITLPRTTNTTTGRMHVFAVSLWQGHNVSVQDLRPTQKWTGSGAQVIEVTLNNAGTECVAGPGLRVSISGHGFETTEVGHVKRLCPGDQKVVKVGLEGHSSAATKALVVLDDGLHSGTFIFHGVEIGLSEWSSDLTTLAKHESPEWYNNAKFGIFIHWGPYSVTGWGNSSPYESYAEWFWWYSTHHPQADRSDFYDYRLRTFGEDWAYDDTFQNFTAANFDAREWVDLIADAGARYFVITTKHHDGFALFNAAGTTNRSAIHYGPKRDLLRELFNAAETYHPDLKRGTYFSLPEWFNPDFGPYGFDQFPTNSTTSWPGILANNPYTGVKEPYTGRVPIKDFITDLMVPQMEVLAYDYSTDIMWCDCGAANGTAEFAARWWNTAREEDRQVTINSRCGIPEAADFDTPEYQTFSVAQHRKWESNQGMDPYSYGYNRATPPDAYMNVSTIIYSLVDMVSKNGNFLLDIGPRADGTIVQSEMDHLREAGKWIKTHEEAIFDTTYWFIQSEILGGPDVRFTQTNDAFYILFLEEPVVGSGGFVSIKAPVPILDGDLITFLGDGSATPLPWVFDTQEGISTLRIKTSEELLSNGSYCWVFKIEYR
;
A
#
# COMPACT_ATOMS: atom_id res chain seq x y z
N MET A 1 -13.59 -13.50 51.77
CA MET A 1 -14.74 -14.37 52.11
C MET A 1 -15.98 -13.70 51.55
N LEU A 2 -16.61 -14.33 50.56
CA LEU A 2 -17.90 -14.06 49.90
C LEU A 2 -18.15 -12.73 49.12
N LEU A 3 -18.35 -12.93 47.80
CA LEU A 3 -19.31 -12.33 46.85
C LEU A 3 -19.47 -10.80 46.77
N VAL A 4 -19.17 -10.23 45.58
CA VAL A 4 -20.19 -9.92 44.55
C VAL A 4 -19.56 -10.07 43.16
N ALA A 5 -20.10 -11.01 42.38
CA ALA A 5 -19.85 -11.17 40.96
C ALA A 5 -20.94 -10.42 40.17
N ARG A 6 -20.54 -9.55 39.24
CA ARG A 6 -21.27 -9.10 38.04
C ARG A 6 -20.16 -8.92 37.00
N GLY A 7 -20.04 -9.71 35.94
CA GLY A 7 -21.09 -10.16 35.04
C GLY A 7 -21.11 -9.27 33.80
N TYR A 8 -19.99 -9.21 33.06
CA TYR A 8 -19.95 -8.76 31.68
C TYR A 8 -19.46 -9.95 30.84
N LEU A 9 -20.42 -10.79 30.43
CA LEU A 9 -20.24 -11.64 29.26
C LEU A 9 -20.28 -10.69 28.05
N MET A 10 -19.13 -10.35 27.49
CA MET A 10 -19.08 -9.88 26.11
C MET A 10 -19.37 -11.07 25.22
N VAL A 11 -20.62 -11.15 24.75
CA VAL A 11 -20.97 -11.98 23.60
C VAL A 11 -20.43 -11.22 22.38
N PHE A 12 -19.18 -11.49 22.01
CA PHE A 12 -18.71 -11.19 20.65
C PHE A 12 -19.39 -12.18 19.72
N GLY A 13 -20.46 -11.72 19.06
CA GLY A 13 -21.03 -12.43 17.93
C GLY A 13 -19.99 -12.49 16.82
N LEU A 14 -19.58 -13.71 16.47
CA LEU A 14 -18.86 -14.02 15.24
C LEU A 14 -19.72 -13.61 14.04
N LEU A 15 -19.40 -12.48 13.42
CA LEU A 15 -19.79 -12.20 12.04
C LEU A 15 -18.51 -12.03 11.22
N ALA A 16 -18.31 -12.92 10.25
CA ALA A 16 -17.53 -12.54 9.08
C ALA A 16 -18.33 -11.51 8.29
N LEU A 17 -17.60 -10.63 7.64
CA LEU A 17 -18.10 -9.56 6.78
C LEU A 17 -19.13 -10.11 5.77
N TYR A 18 -20.36 -9.60 5.82
CA TYR A 18 -21.39 -9.86 4.82
C TYR A 18 -21.54 -8.66 3.88
N VAL A 19 -21.33 -8.91 2.60
CA VAL A 19 -22.21 -8.41 1.54
C VAL A 19 -23.12 -9.60 1.20
N GLN A 20 -24.44 -9.42 1.26
CA GLN A 20 -25.39 -10.51 1.02
C GLN A 20 -25.21 -11.09 -0.39
N ALA A 21 -25.17 -12.43 -0.48
CA ALA A 21 -25.19 -13.15 -1.75
C ALA A 21 -26.53 -12.89 -2.45
N VAL A 22 -26.52 -12.02 -3.45
CA VAL A 22 -27.64 -11.86 -4.39
C VAL A 22 -27.39 -12.77 -5.58
N PRO A 23 -28.35 -13.62 -5.97
CA PRO A 23 -28.22 -14.44 -7.18
C PRO A 23 -28.14 -13.51 -8.40
N CYS A 24 -26.93 -13.37 -8.96
CA CYS A 24 -26.71 -12.66 -10.20
C CYS A 24 -26.87 -13.67 -11.35
N SER A 25 -27.90 -13.52 -12.17
CA SER A 25 -27.95 -14.23 -13.45
C SER A 25 -26.89 -13.62 -14.38
N PRO A 26 -25.91 -14.39 -14.88
CA PRO A 26 -24.95 -13.87 -15.84
C PRO A 26 -25.66 -13.51 -17.14
N GLN A 27 -25.34 -12.33 -17.66
CA GLN A 27 -25.56 -12.01 -19.07
C GLN A 27 -24.73 -13.01 -19.89
N ALA A 28 -25.32 -13.57 -20.95
CA ALA A 28 -24.66 -14.58 -21.78
C ALA A 28 -23.43 -13.96 -22.48
N GLY A 29 -22.21 -14.27 -22.02
CA GLY A 29 -20.97 -14.00 -22.77
C GLY A 29 -19.71 -13.64 -21.97
N SER A 30 -19.81 -12.98 -20.81
CA SER A 30 -18.66 -12.64 -19.96
C SER A 30 -18.88 -13.06 -18.51
N SER A 31 -17.96 -13.84 -17.94
CA SER A 31 -18.09 -14.30 -16.55
C SER A 31 -16.76 -14.81 -15.97
N SER A 32 -16.70 -14.85 -14.65
CA SER A 32 -15.74 -15.68 -13.93
C SER A 32 -15.95 -17.16 -14.29
N VAL A 33 -14.85 -17.89 -14.39
CA VAL A 33 -14.81 -19.34 -14.59
C VAL A 33 -13.97 -19.92 -13.45
N PRO A 34 -14.58 -20.19 -12.28
CA PRO A 34 -13.88 -20.84 -11.18
C PRO A 34 -13.37 -22.22 -11.60
N LEU A 35 -12.10 -22.52 -11.30
CA LEU A 35 -11.50 -23.82 -11.60
C LEU A 35 -11.70 -24.78 -10.42
N ASP A 36 -12.06 -26.03 -10.70
CA ASP A 36 -12.00 -27.09 -9.70
C ASP A 36 -10.56 -27.60 -9.56
N ILE A 37 -9.91 -27.17 -8.48
CA ILE A 37 -8.54 -27.58 -8.13
C ILE A 37 -8.51 -28.58 -6.97
N SER A 38 -9.67 -29.12 -6.56
CA SER A 38 -9.78 -29.96 -5.36
C SER A 38 -8.96 -31.25 -5.43
N ALA A 39 -8.75 -31.78 -6.64
CA ALA A 39 -7.88 -32.93 -6.89
C ALA A 39 -6.40 -32.67 -6.54
N PHE A 40 -5.99 -31.41 -6.39
CA PHE A 40 -4.62 -31.00 -6.06
C PHE A 40 -4.43 -30.62 -4.59
N PHE A 41 -5.50 -30.56 -3.79
CA PHE A 41 -5.40 -30.21 -2.38
C PHE A 41 -4.55 -31.22 -1.62
N ASN A 42 -3.57 -30.72 -0.88
CA ASN A 42 -2.59 -31.50 -0.15
C ASN A 42 -2.31 -30.95 1.26
N ASN A 43 -3.06 -29.94 1.69
CA ASN A 43 -2.92 -29.31 3.00
C ASN A 43 -4.29 -28.99 3.63
N LYS A 44 -4.31 -28.88 4.96
CA LYS A 44 -5.49 -28.53 5.76
C LYS A 44 -5.31 -27.15 6.40
N ALA A 45 -5.91 -26.13 5.81
CA ALA A 45 -5.87 -24.75 6.25
C ALA A 45 -6.96 -24.40 7.27
N PHE A 46 -8.18 -24.93 7.13
CA PHE A 46 -9.32 -24.53 7.96
C PHE A 46 -9.61 -25.53 9.08
N GLY A 47 -9.80 -25.03 10.30
CA GLY A 47 -10.23 -25.82 11.46
C GLY A 47 -11.49 -25.25 12.12
N THR A 48 -12.12 -26.04 12.98
CA THR A 48 -13.23 -25.65 13.86
C THR A 48 -12.78 -25.50 15.31
N ARG A 49 -11.57 -25.95 15.63
CA ARG A 49 -10.96 -25.86 16.96
C ARG A 49 -9.42 -25.90 16.89
N PRO A 50 -8.71 -25.46 17.94
CA PRO A 50 -7.26 -25.56 18.03
C PRO A 50 -6.73 -26.98 17.80
N GLY A 51 -5.64 -27.09 17.03
CA GLY A 51 -4.97 -28.35 16.71
C GLY A 51 -5.69 -29.28 15.72
N GLU A 52 -6.84 -28.90 15.15
CA GLU A 52 -7.53 -29.72 14.13
C GLU A 52 -6.90 -29.62 12.74
N ALA A 53 -6.31 -28.47 12.42
CA ALA A 53 -5.72 -28.15 11.11
C ALA A 53 -4.34 -27.51 11.28
N ALA A 54 -3.50 -27.61 10.25
CA ALA A 54 -2.15 -27.07 10.22
C ALA A 54 -1.91 -26.40 8.87
N PHE A 55 -2.16 -25.10 8.82
CA PHE A 55 -1.82 -24.26 7.68
C PHE A 55 -0.31 -24.04 7.61
N ASP A 56 0.32 -23.64 8.71
CA ASP A 56 1.75 -23.30 8.78
C ASP A 56 2.60 -24.39 9.49
N PRO A 57 3.94 -24.29 9.46
CA PRO A 57 4.84 -25.22 10.16
C PRO A 57 4.72 -25.18 11.70
N SER A 58 4.04 -24.16 12.26
CA SER A 58 3.81 -24.00 13.69
C SER A 58 2.47 -24.60 14.14
N TYR A 59 1.81 -25.39 13.28
CA TYR A 59 0.50 -26.01 13.52
C TYR A 59 -0.61 -24.99 13.81
N GLN A 60 -0.52 -23.80 13.21
CA GLN A 60 -1.57 -22.81 13.26
C GLN A 60 -2.50 -22.98 12.06
N SER A 61 -3.76 -22.55 12.18
CA SER A 61 -4.77 -22.67 11.11
C SER A 61 -5.79 -21.54 11.13
N TYR A 62 -6.48 -21.37 10.00
CA TYR A 62 -7.62 -20.47 9.91
C TYR A 62 -8.84 -21.08 10.62
N PRO A 63 -9.72 -20.27 11.23
CA PRO A 63 -11.04 -20.73 11.59
C PRO A 63 -11.86 -21.03 10.33
N ALA A 64 -12.82 -21.95 10.44
CA ALA A 64 -13.74 -22.27 9.37
C ALA A 64 -14.47 -21.01 8.89
N PRO A 65 -14.52 -20.74 7.57
CA PRO A 65 -15.27 -19.61 7.03
C PRO A 65 -16.74 -19.69 7.44
N THR A 66 -17.34 -18.54 7.76
CA THR A 66 -18.76 -18.43 8.14
C THR A 66 -19.66 -17.91 7.01
N PHE A 67 -19.06 -17.57 5.85
CA PHE A 67 -19.74 -17.14 4.63
C PHE A 67 -19.87 -18.29 3.62
N ASP A 68 -20.69 -18.10 2.57
CA ASP A 68 -20.80 -19.09 1.49
C ASP A 68 -19.50 -19.14 0.68
N SER A 69 -18.66 -20.14 0.99
CA SER A 69 -17.39 -20.34 0.32
C SER A 69 -17.56 -20.82 -1.12
N HIS A 70 -18.65 -21.51 -1.45
CA HIS A 70 -18.84 -22.10 -2.78
C HIS A 70 -19.12 -21.06 -3.86
N HIS A 71 -19.51 -19.84 -3.49
CA HIS A 71 -19.79 -18.73 -4.41
C HIS A 71 -19.16 -17.41 -3.93
N PHE A 72 -17.95 -17.49 -3.37
CA PHE A 72 -17.26 -16.30 -2.89
C PHE A 72 -17.04 -15.30 -4.04
N LYS A 73 -17.60 -14.10 -3.92
CA LYS A 73 -17.35 -12.97 -4.81
C LYS A 73 -16.34 -12.04 -4.14
N SER A 74 -15.20 -11.79 -4.79
CA SER A 74 -14.21 -10.82 -4.31
C SER A 74 -14.87 -9.43 -4.18
N PRO A 75 -14.77 -8.77 -3.02
CA PRO A 75 -15.29 -7.42 -2.85
C PRO A 75 -14.48 -6.37 -3.60
N ASP A 76 -13.25 -6.69 -3.99
CA ASP A 76 -12.32 -5.75 -4.64
C ASP A 76 -12.44 -5.83 -6.18
N THR A 77 -12.48 -7.05 -6.74
CA THR A 77 -12.43 -7.25 -8.20
C THR A 77 -13.73 -7.78 -8.80
N GLY A 78 -14.69 -8.18 -7.97
CA GLY A 78 -15.95 -8.79 -8.38
C GLY A 78 -15.85 -10.22 -8.93
N LEU A 79 -14.66 -10.81 -8.94
CA LEU A 79 -14.43 -12.17 -9.42
C LEU A 79 -15.08 -13.21 -8.51
N GLN A 80 -15.65 -14.26 -9.09
CA GLN A 80 -16.24 -15.38 -8.35
C GLN A 80 -15.24 -16.53 -8.23
N TYR A 81 -15.23 -17.18 -7.07
CA TYR A 81 -14.38 -18.32 -6.77
C TYR A 81 -15.17 -19.47 -6.14
N ASN A 82 -14.71 -20.69 -6.43
CA ASN A 82 -15.09 -21.88 -5.67
C ASN A 82 -14.10 -22.05 -4.51
N LEU A 83 -14.34 -21.36 -3.39
CA LEU A 83 -13.53 -21.54 -2.19
C LEU A 83 -13.98 -22.83 -1.47
N PRO A 84 -13.06 -23.73 -1.10
CA PRO A 84 -13.42 -25.06 -0.60
C PRO A 84 -14.11 -25.06 0.78
N GLY A 85 -13.89 -24.02 1.60
CA GLY A 85 -14.41 -23.95 2.97
C GLY A 85 -13.89 -25.07 3.88
N TYR A 86 -14.54 -25.28 5.03
CA TYR A 86 -14.24 -26.43 5.90
C TYR A 86 -15.06 -27.66 5.46
N ASN A 87 -14.37 -28.77 5.18
CA ASN A 87 -14.96 -30.00 4.63
C ASN A 87 -14.72 -31.25 5.52
N GLY A 88 -14.45 -31.04 6.82
CA GLY A 88 -14.12 -32.10 7.80
C GLY A 88 -12.62 -32.15 8.13
N PRO A 89 -12.22 -32.81 9.23
CA PRO A 89 -10.84 -32.74 9.76
C PRO A 89 -9.80 -33.41 8.85
N ASP A 90 -10.15 -34.53 8.21
CA ASP A 90 -9.20 -35.36 7.46
C ASP A 90 -9.14 -35.02 5.96
N ARG A 91 -9.84 -33.98 5.52
CA ARG A 91 -9.93 -33.60 4.11
C ARG A 91 -9.16 -32.31 3.85
N PRO A 92 -8.20 -32.30 2.92
CA PRO A 92 -7.47 -31.09 2.58
C PRO A 92 -8.41 -30.07 1.91
N ASP A 93 -8.12 -28.79 2.11
CA ASP A 93 -8.94 -27.65 1.68
C ASP A 93 -8.08 -26.49 1.14
N ASN A 94 -6.81 -26.75 0.88
CA ASN A 94 -5.95 -25.91 0.06
C ASN A 94 -4.81 -26.76 -0.53
N LEU A 95 -4.08 -26.19 -1.48
CA LEU A 95 -2.83 -26.80 -1.98
C LEU A 95 -1.62 -25.96 -1.58
N ILE A 96 -0.51 -26.63 -1.31
CA ILE A 96 0.85 -26.10 -1.27
C ILE A 96 1.47 -26.30 -2.65
N CYS A 97 2.00 -25.23 -3.24
CA CYS A 97 2.55 -25.23 -4.59
C CYS A 97 3.84 -26.09 -4.69
N ASP A 98 3.77 -27.16 -5.49
CA ASP A 98 4.86 -28.09 -5.80
C ASP A 98 4.79 -28.50 -7.29
N SER A 99 4.75 -27.50 -8.19
CA SER A 99 4.72 -27.71 -9.65
C SER A 99 3.47 -28.42 -10.19
N GLN A 100 2.31 -28.29 -9.54
CA GLN A 100 1.06 -28.86 -10.04
C GLN A 100 0.70 -28.26 -11.40
N VAL A 101 0.24 -29.11 -12.32
CA VAL A 101 -0.26 -28.70 -13.64
C VAL A 101 -1.78 -28.82 -13.66
N ILE A 102 -2.46 -27.70 -13.62
CA ILE A 102 -3.92 -27.60 -13.67
C ILE A 102 -4.32 -27.56 -15.14
N ALA A 103 -4.93 -28.63 -15.64
CA ALA A 103 -5.50 -28.64 -16.98
C ALA A 103 -6.71 -27.70 -17.04
N VAL A 104 -6.77 -26.87 -18.08
CA VAL A 104 -7.87 -25.94 -18.32
C VAL A 104 -8.58 -26.37 -19.59
N LYS A 105 -9.90 -26.20 -19.65
CA LYS A 105 -10.64 -26.37 -20.90
C LYS A 105 -10.10 -25.35 -21.92
N PRO A 106 -9.58 -25.78 -23.09
CA PRO A 106 -9.05 -24.86 -24.08
C PRO A 106 -10.03 -23.74 -24.41
N GLY A 107 -9.55 -22.50 -24.33
CA GLY A 107 -10.36 -21.32 -24.56
C GLY A 107 -9.55 -20.04 -24.36
N LYS A 108 -10.07 -18.94 -24.89
CA LYS A 108 -9.52 -17.60 -24.69
C LYS A 108 -10.01 -17.06 -23.35
N TYR A 109 -9.09 -16.82 -22.44
CA TYR A 109 -9.35 -16.23 -21.14
C TYR A 109 -8.58 -14.91 -21.04
N PHE A 110 -9.20 -13.93 -20.42
CA PHE A 110 -8.68 -12.57 -20.27
C PHE A 110 -7.66 -12.47 -19.14
N SER A 111 -7.92 -13.19 -18.04
CA SER A 111 -7.07 -13.17 -16.85
C SER A 111 -7.19 -14.47 -16.06
N ALA A 112 -6.20 -14.72 -15.20
CA ALA A 112 -6.20 -15.76 -14.20
C ALA A 112 -5.95 -15.14 -12.82
N SER A 113 -6.84 -15.40 -11.87
CA SER A 113 -6.76 -14.87 -10.52
C SER A 113 -6.68 -15.97 -9.47
N PHE A 114 -5.93 -15.72 -8.41
CA PHE A 114 -5.57 -16.68 -7.38
C PHE A 114 -5.91 -16.12 -6.00
N LEU A 115 -6.55 -16.95 -5.17
CA LEU A 115 -6.63 -16.71 -3.72
C LEU A 115 -5.46 -17.43 -3.05
N VAL A 116 -4.54 -16.67 -2.47
CA VAL A 116 -3.24 -17.15 -2.01
C VAL A 116 -2.84 -16.65 -0.63
N ALA A 117 -1.98 -17.41 0.04
CA ALA A 117 -1.33 -16.99 1.28
C ALA A 117 0.07 -17.61 1.42
N GLY A 118 1.00 -16.86 2.03
CA GLY A 118 2.28 -17.37 2.52
C GLY A 118 2.16 -17.77 4.00
N ASP A 119 2.96 -18.72 4.44
CA ASP A 119 2.80 -19.35 5.76
C ASP A 119 3.95 -19.10 6.75
N VAL A 120 4.96 -18.31 6.37
CA VAL A 120 6.07 -17.93 7.26
C VAL A 120 5.98 -16.46 7.61
N GLU A 121 5.93 -16.16 8.90
CA GLU A 121 5.83 -14.79 9.41
C GLU A 121 7.03 -13.94 8.95
N SER A 122 6.73 -12.70 8.52
CA SER A 122 7.71 -11.73 8.00
C SER A 122 8.47 -12.16 6.74
N ALA A 123 8.03 -13.22 6.07
CA ALA A 123 8.56 -13.63 4.78
C ALA A 123 7.56 -13.32 3.65
N THR A 124 8.09 -12.85 2.52
CA THR A 124 7.35 -12.83 1.26
C THR A 124 7.73 -14.07 0.45
N VAL A 125 6.73 -14.83 0.01
CA VAL A 125 6.92 -16.01 -0.83
C VAL A 125 6.55 -15.67 -2.26
N SER A 126 7.45 -15.90 -3.22
CA SER A 126 7.15 -15.72 -4.63
C SER A 126 7.63 -16.89 -5.50
N GLY A 127 7.04 -17.01 -6.69
CA GLY A 127 7.45 -17.96 -7.72
C GLY A 127 6.65 -17.80 -9.00
N ASN A 128 7.21 -18.24 -10.13
CA ASN A 128 6.57 -18.05 -11.42
C ASN A 128 5.48 -19.10 -11.68
N VAL A 129 4.27 -18.63 -11.91
CA VAL A 129 3.21 -19.41 -12.56
C VAL A 129 3.49 -19.41 -14.06
N THR A 130 3.41 -20.57 -14.69
CA THR A 130 3.55 -20.70 -16.15
C THR A 130 2.20 -21.02 -16.77
N PHE A 131 1.76 -20.19 -17.70
CA PHE A 131 0.59 -20.42 -18.53
C PHE A 131 1.04 -21.05 -19.84
N ALA A 132 0.51 -22.21 -20.19
CA ALA A 132 0.80 -22.88 -21.46
C ALA A 132 -0.42 -22.80 -22.38
N PHE A 133 -0.18 -22.47 -23.65
CA PHE A 133 -1.21 -22.28 -24.66
C PHE A 133 -1.25 -23.44 -25.66
N THR A 134 -2.35 -23.60 -26.38
CA THR A 134 -2.55 -24.68 -27.36
C THR A 134 -1.58 -24.62 -28.56
N ASP A 135 -0.94 -23.47 -28.78
CA ASP A 135 0.09 -23.24 -29.80
C ASP A 135 1.51 -23.61 -29.34
N ASN A 136 1.65 -24.23 -28.16
CA ASN A 136 2.91 -24.55 -27.46
C ASN A 136 3.72 -23.34 -26.96
N SER A 137 3.20 -22.11 -27.09
CA SER A 137 3.82 -20.95 -26.43
C SER A 137 3.51 -20.95 -24.94
N THR A 138 4.27 -20.14 -24.18
CA THR A 138 4.07 -19.95 -22.74
C THR A 138 4.18 -18.48 -22.36
N SER A 139 3.55 -18.11 -21.24
CA SER A 139 3.81 -16.86 -20.54
C SER A 139 4.03 -17.13 -19.05
N GLN A 140 4.65 -16.18 -18.35
CA GLN A 140 4.94 -16.29 -16.92
C GLN A 140 4.39 -15.10 -16.16
N TYR A 141 4.00 -15.36 -14.92
CA TYR A 141 3.58 -14.35 -13.95
C TYR A 141 4.20 -14.69 -12.60
N GLU A 142 4.84 -13.73 -11.93
CA GLU A 142 5.30 -13.95 -10.55
C GLU A 142 4.08 -13.95 -9.63
N LEU A 143 3.69 -15.13 -9.16
CA LEU A 143 2.75 -15.24 -8.07
C LEU A 143 3.51 -14.94 -6.78
N ARG A 144 3.05 -13.93 -6.05
CA ARG A 144 3.65 -13.50 -4.80
C ARG A 144 2.58 -13.39 -3.74
N SER A 145 2.87 -13.94 -2.57
CA SER A 145 2.05 -13.77 -1.39
C SER A 145 2.88 -13.24 -0.24
N LEU A 146 2.28 -12.29 0.47
CA LEU A 146 2.70 -11.95 1.83
C LEU A 146 2.28 -13.10 2.75
N ASN A 147 2.84 -13.10 3.95
CA ASN A 147 2.40 -13.99 4.99
C ASN A 147 0.95 -13.69 5.38
N TRP A 148 0.20 -14.75 5.66
CA TRP A 148 -1.19 -14.68 6.11
C TRP A 148 -1.39 -13.85 7.39
N PHE A 149 -0.34 -13.67 8.18
CA PHE A 149 -0.34 -12.87 9.39
C PHE A 149 1.07 -12.37 9.73
N SER A 150 1.22 -11.05 9.92
CA SER A 150 2.33 -10.39 10.60
C SER A 150 1.76 -9.38 11.60
N PHE A 151 2.20 -9.39 12.86
CA PHE A 151 1.65 -8.48 13.87
C PHE A 151 1.83 -6.99 13.54
N LEU A 152 2.97 -6.61 12.95
CA LEU A 152 3.34 -5.20 12.73
C LEU A 152 2.89 -4.65 11.38
N THR A 153 2.76 -5.53 10.40
CA THR A 153 2.46 -5.19 9.00
C THR A 153 1.28 -6.03 8.55
N ILE A 154 0.13 -5.77 9.16
CA ILE A 154 -1.11 -6.47 8.80
C ILE A 154 -1.62 -5.91 7.47
N ASN A 155 -1.11 -6.46 6.37
CA ASN A 155 -1.59 -6.15 5.03
C ASN A 155 -2.99 -6.74 4.85
N ARG A 156 -3.89 -5.97 4.23
CA ARG A 156 -5.28 -6.36 4.09
C ARG A 156 -5.46 -7.33 2.90
N GLY A 157 -5.92 -8.54 3.20
CA GLY A 157 -6.31 -9.52 2.18
C GLY A 157 -7.73 -9.30 1.66
N ALA A 158 -8.08 -10.01 0.57
CA ALA A 158 -9.43 -10.05 0.04
C ALA A 158 -10.40 -10.83 0.96
N ILE A 159 -9.85 -11.74 1.78
CA ILE A 159 -10.59 -12.44 2.85
C ILE A 159 -9.83 -12.24 4.16
N ILE A 160 -10.54 -11.73 5.16
CA ILE A 160 -10.00 -11.47 6.50
C ILE A 160 -10.71 -12.39 7.49
N PHE A 161 -9.93 -13.08 8.31
CA PHE A 161 -10.41 -13.86 9.44
C PHE A 161 -10.07 -13.12 10.73
N PRO A 162 -10.98 -13.06 11.72
CA PRO A 162 -10.78 -12.28 12.94
C PRO A 162 -9.82 -12.93 13.94
N SER A 163 -9.31 -14.13 13.64
CA SER A 163 -8.45 -14.91 14.52
C SER A 163 -7.79 -16.04 13.75
N ARG A 164 -6.85 -16.72 14.40
CA ARG A 164 -6.33 -18.03 14.00
C ARG A 164 -6.28 -18.98 15.18
N TYR A 165 -6.35 -20.26 14.88
CA TYR A 165 -6.07 -21.30 15.85
C TYR A 165 -4.57 -21.54 15.96
N THR A 166 -4.09 -21.63 17.19
CA THR A 166 -2.76 -22.18 17.50
C THR A 166 -2.90 -23.68 17.77
N SER A 167 -1.79 -24.34 18.09
CA SER A 167 -1.80 -25.76 18.47
C SER A 167 -2.69 -26.08 19.67
N ASN A 168 -2.93 -25.11 20.57
CA ASN A 168 -3.64 -25.32 21.83
C ASN A 168 -4.63 -24.20 22.22
N GLY A 169 -4.81 -23.16 21.39
CA GLY A 169 -5.63 -22.01 21.71
C GLY A 169 -6.04 -21.19 20.49
N THR A 170 -6.54 -19.99 20.73
CA THR A 170 -6.94 -19.03 19.68
C THR A 170 -6.13 -17.76 19.87
N ASN A 171 -5.52 -17.28 18.80
CA ASN A 171 -4.90 -15.96 18.72
C ASN A 171 -5.86 -15.05 17.95
N TYR A 172 -6.21 -13.90 18.51
CA TYR A 172 -7.21 -12.98 17.96
C TYR A 172 -6.63 -11.95 16.98
N ASN A 173 -5.37 -12.09 16.60
CA ASN A 173 -4.85 -11.31 15.51
C ASN A 173 -5.44 -11.82 14.19
N THR A 174 -5.85 -10.89 13.34
CA THR A 174 -6.48 -11.19 12.06
C THR A 174 -5.56 -11.96 11.13
N THR A 175 -6.10 -12.85 10.30
CA THR A 175 -5.33 -13.51 9.23
C THR A 175 -5.99 -13.31 7.87
N HIS A 176 -5.18 -13.40 6.81
CA HIS A 176 -5.53 -12.85 5.50
C HIS A 176 -5.26 -13.85 4.37
N ILE A 177 -6.20 -13.94 3.44
CA ILE A 177 -6.01 -14.56 2.12
C ILE A 177 -6.03 -13.44 1.08
N PHE A 178 -4.99 -13.39 0.26
CA PHE A 178 -4.77 -12.33 -0.71
C PHE A 178 -5.25 -12.74 -2.11
N GLU A 179 -5.77 -11.78 -2.86
CA GLU A 179 -6.10 -11.96 -4.28
C GLU A 179 -4.94 -11.45 -5.17
N ARG A 180 -4.59 -12.21 -6.19
CA ARG A 180 -3.58 -11.85 -7.20
C ARG A 180 -4.10 -12.17 -8.59
N THR A 181 -3.95 -11.25 -9.53
CA THR A 181 -4.49 -11.39 -10.89
C THR A 181 -3.38 -11.22 -11.92
N ALA A 182 -3.26 -12.22 -12.79
CA ALA A 182 -2.39 -12.19 -13.97
C ALA A 182 -3.24 -11.87 -15.22
N SER A 183 -2.72 -10.97 -16.06
CA SER A 183 -3.23 -10.81 -17.42
C SER A 183 -2.88 -12.05 -18.25
N LEU A 184 -3.73 -12.40 -19.21
CA LEU A 184 -3.44 -13.45 -20.18
C LEU A 184 -3.46 -12.87 -21.60
N PRO A 185 -2.61 -13.37 -22.52
CA PRO A 185 -2.69 -13.02 -23.93
C PRO A 185 -4.09 -13.32 -24.48
N TRP A 186 -4.80 -12.27 -24.88
CA TRP A 186 -6.20 -12.32 -25.29
C TRP A 186 -6.44 -13.10 -26.59
N ASP A 187 -5.41 -13.25 -27.41
CA ASP A 187 -5.47 -13.91 -28.72
C ASP A 187 -5.19 -15.42 -28.65
N LYS A 188 -4.70 -15.93 -27.51
CA LYS A 188 -4.30 -17.32 -27.31
C LYS A 188 -5.30 -18.15 -26.50
N GLU A 189 -5.32 -19.45 -26.77
CA GLU A 189 -6.13 -20.39 -26.00
C GLU A 189 -5.31 -21.05 -24.89
N LEU A 190 -5.69 -20.83 -23.64
CA LEU A 190 -5.04 -21.41 -22.47
C LEU A 190 -5.31 -22.92 -22.41
N ALA A 191 -4.26 -23.72 -22.27
CA ALA A 191 -4.34 -25.17 -22.14
C ALA A 191 -4.09 -25.63 -20.69
N SER A 192 -3.14 -25.03 -20.00
CA SER A 192 -2.85 -25.36 -18.60
C SER A 192 -2.17 -24.24 -17.82
N ILE A 193 -2.26 -24.35 -16.50
CA ILE A 193 -1.59 -23.49 -15.53
C ILE A 193 -0.65 -24.37 -14.70
N THR A 194 0.65 -24.08 -14.73
CA THR A 194 1.63 -24.73 -13.86
C THR A 194 1.95 -23.79 -12.70
N LEU A 195 1.64 -24.24 -11.48
CA LEU A 195 1.96 -23.49 -10.25
C LEU A 195 3.46 -23.54 -9.95
N PRO A 196 4.00 -22.56 -9.21
CA PRO A 196 5.42 -22.56 -8.84
C PRO A 196 5.77 -23.72 -7.89
N ARG A 197 7.06 -23.89 -7.60
CA ARG A 197 7.54 -24.79 -6.56
C ARG A 197 8.05 -24.00 -5.36
N THR A 198 7.25 -23.95 -4.31
CA THR A 198 7.50 -23.16 -3.09
C THR A 198 7.12 -24.00 -1.88
N THR A 199 7.96 -25.00 -1.57
CA THR A 199 7.70 -26.02 -0.53
C THR A 199 8.61 -25.90 0.70
N ASN A 200 9.51 -24.90 0.73
CA ASN A 200 10.47 -24.73 1.81
C ASN A 200 9.83 -24.07 3.03
N THR A 201 9.74 -24.80 4.14
CA THR A 201 9.13 -24.32 5.39
C THR A 201 9.92 -23.23 6.11
N THR A 202 11.17 -22.97 5.72
CA THR A 202 12.03 -21.95 6.32
C THR A 202 11.91 -20.62 5.59
N THR A 203 11.90 -20.64 4.25
CA THR A 203 11.75 -19.43 3.42
C THR A 203 10.29 -19.12 3.09
N GLY A 204 9.37 -20.01 3.44
CA GLY A 204 7.94 -19.91 3.22
C GLY A 204 7.43 -20.77 2.07
N ARG A 205 6.21 -21.30 2.27
CA ARG A 205 5.44 -22.05 1.29
C ARG A 205 4.35 -21.17 0.69
N MET A 206 4.02 -21.39 -0.57
CA MET A 206 2.87 -20.74 -1.20
C MET A 206 1.66 -21.65 -1.17
N HIS A 207 0.56 -21.13 -0.64
CA HIS A 207 -0.71 -21.82 -0.58
C HIS A 207 -1.68 -21.19 -1.59
N VAL A 208 -2.41 -22.03 -2.33
CA VAL A 208 -3.51 -21.60 -3.21
C VAL A 208 -4.81 -22.24 -2.70
N PHE A 209 -5.82 -21.40 -2.50
CA PHE A 209 -7.15 -21.81 -2.02
C PHE A 209 -8.15 -21.96 -3.17
N ALA A 210 -8.06 -21.08 -4.17
CA ALA A 210 -8.92 -21.11 -5.34
C ALA A 210 -8.23 -20.41 -6.52
N VAL A 211 -8.65 -20.79 -7.74
CA VAL A 211 -8.26 -20.12 -8.98
C VAL A 211 -9.53 -19.82 -9.76
N SER A 212 -9.65 -18.62 -10.30
CA SER A 212 -10.70 -18.26 -11.25
C SER A 212 -10.09 -17.67 -12.50
N LEU A 213 -10.62 -18.07 -13.66
CA LEU A 213 -10.36 -17.38 -14.92
C LEU A 213 -11.44 -16.34 -15.17
N TRP A 214 -11.18 -15.39 -16.05
CA TRP A 214 -12.21 -14.52 -16.62
C TRP A 214 -12.33 -14.79 -18.12
N GLN A 215 -13.56 -15.01 -18.60
CA GLN A 215 -13.84 -15.14 -20.03
C GLN A 215 -14.69 -13.96 -20.48
N GLY A 216 -14.42 -13.44 -21.68
CA GLY A 216 -15.21 -12.40 -22.34
C GLY A 216 -14.96 -12.39 -23.85
N HIS A 217 -15.75 -11.61 -24.58
CA HIS A 217 -15.70 -11.58 -26.06
C HIS A 217 -15.57 -10.19 -26.70
N ASN A 218 -15.89 -9.13 -25.97
CA ASN A 218 -15.87 -7.73 -26.42
C ASN A 218 -15.51 -6.83 -25.22
N VAL A 219 -15.64 -5.52 -25.37
CA VAL A 219 -15.68 -4.60 -24.23
C VAL A 219 -16.86 -4.97 -23.33
N SER A 220 -16.60 -5.20 -22.05
CA SER A 220 -17.61 -5.60 -21.07
C SER A 220 -17.29 -5.06 -19.67
N VAL A 221 -18.31 -5.00 -18.82
CA VAL A 221 -18.18 -4.59 -17.42
C VAL A 221 -17.93 -5.83 -16.56
N GLN A 222 -16.76 -5.89 -15.91
CA GLN A 222 -16.41 -6.96 -14.97
C GLN A 222 -17.09 -6.75 -13.61
N ASP A 223 -17.00 -5.53 -13.08
CA ASP A 223 -17.53 -5.22 -11.75
C ASP A 223 -18.01 -3.77 -11.65
N LEU A 224 -18.93 -3.55 -10.71
CA LEU A 224 -19.51 -2.26 -10.35
C LEU A 224 -19.39 -2.11 -8.84
N ARG A 225 -18.51 -1.21 -8.41
CA ARG A 225 -18.08 -1.08 -7.01
C ARG A 225 -18.42 0.30 -6.46
N PRO A 226 -19.45 0.43 -5.60
CA PRO A 226 -19.74 1.67 -4.90
C PRO A 226 -18.65 1.97 -3.87
N THR A 227 -18.03 3.15 -3.96
CA THR A 227 -17.02 3.59 -2.99
C THR A 227 -17.64 4.53 -1.95
N GLN A 228 -16.94 4.84 -0.87
CA GLN A 228 -17.34 5.93 0.04
C GLN A 228 -16.62 7.26 -0.28
N LYS A 229 -15.98 7.35 -1.44
CA LYS A 229 -15.34 8.55 -1.98
C LYS A 229 -16.37 9.42 -2.69
N TRP A 230 -16.06 10.72 -2.81
CA TRP A 230 -16.88 11.67 -3.53
C TRP A 230 -16.04 12.61 -4.40
N THR A 231 -16.68 13.17 -5.41
CA THR A 231 -16.10 14.20 -6.29
C THR A 231 -16.23 15.58 -5.63
N GLY A 232 -15.56 16.60 -6.18
CA GLY A 232 -15.70 17.97 -5.66
C GLY A 232 -17.12 18.56 -5.77
N SER A 233 -18.04 17.89 -6.46
CA SER A 233 -19.46 18.26 -6.50
C SER A 233 -20.28 17.59 -5.37
N GLY A 234 -19.67 16.71 -4.58
CA GLY A 234 -20.33 15.88 -3.57
C GLY A 234 -20.95 14.59 -4.12
N ALA A 235 -20.82 14.32 -5.42
CA ALA A 235 -21.33 13.08 -6.03
C ALA A 235 -20.51 11.87 -5.56
N GLN A 236 -21.17 10.77 -5.21
CA GLN A 236 -20.49 9.52 -4.85
C GLN A 236 -19.73 8.97 -6.05
N VAL A 237 -18.47 8.59 -5.86
CA VAL A 237 -17.66 7.94 -6.89
C VAL A 237 -18.00 6.45 -6.93
N ILE A 238 -18.36 5.97 -8.11
CA ILE A 238 -18.55 4.54 -8.39
C ILE A 238 -17.45 4.09 -9.35
N GLU A 239 -16.78 3.00 -9.00
CA GLU A 239 -15.77 2.39 -9.85
C GLU A 239 -16.39 1.30 -10.74
N VAL A 240 -16.09 1.37 -12.04
CA VAL A 240 -16.56 0.44 -13.06
C VAL A 240 -15.35 -0.20 -13.72
N THR A 241 -15.14 -1.49 -13.50
CA THR A 241 -14.03 -2.23 -14.10
C THR A 241 -14.42 -2.70 -15.50
N LEU A 242 -13.72 -2.21 -16.52
CA LEU A 242 -13.95 -2.56 -17.92
C LEU A 242 -12.83 -3.44 -18.44
N ASN A 243 -13.21 -4.53 -19.11
CA ASN A 243 -12.30 -5.42 -19.83
C ASN A 243 -12.56 -5.32 -21.32
N ASN A 244 -11.50 -5.28 -22.14
CA ASN A 244 -11.63 -5.48 -23.57
C ASN A 244 -11.11 -6.86 -23.98
N ALA A 245 -12.02 -7.83 -24.09
CA ALA A 245 -11.72 -9.17 -24.62
C ALA A 245 -12.03 -9.31 -26.12
N GLY A 246 -12.30 -8.18 -26.81
CA GLY A 246 -12.54 -8.13 -28.26
C GLY A 246 -11.25 -8.07 -29.08
N THR A 247 -11.38 -7.80 -30.37
CA THR A 247 -10.24 -7.71 -31.32
C THR A 247 -9.83 -6.28 -31.66
N GLU A 248 -10.67 -5.30 -31.33
CA GLU A 248 -10.47 -3.90 -31.68
C GLU A 248 -10.24 -3.06 -30.43
N CYS A 249 -9.43 -2.00 -30.53
CA CYS A 249 -9.31 -1.02 -29.47
C CYS A 249 -10.54 -0.10 -29.45
N VAL A 250 -10.96 0.31 -28.25
CA VAL A 250 -11.78 1.53 -28.09
C VAL A 250 -10.92 2.72 -28.52
N ALA A 251 -11.42 3.56 -29.43
CA ALA A 251 -10.71 4.72 -29.99
C ALA A 251 -11.69 5.80 -30.48
N GLY A 252 -11.17 6.86 -31.10
CA GLY A 252 -11.97 7.97 -31.64
C GLY A 252 -12.66 8.76 -30.52
N PRO A 253 -14.00 8.89 -30.49
CA PRO A 253 -14.70 9.58 -29.41
C PRO A 253 -14.60 8.87 -28.05
N GLY A 254 -14.05 7.65 -28.02
CA GLY A 254 -13.90 6.87 -26.80
C GLY A 254 -15.22 6.21 -26.38
N LEU A 255 -15.25 5.75 -25.13
CA LEU A 255 -16.38 5.10 -24.50
C LEU A 255 -16.86 5.92 -23.31
N ARG A 256 -18.16 6.24 -23.30
CA ARG A 256 -18.85 6.87 -22.18
C ARG A 256 -19.48 5.81 -21.30
N VAL A 257 -19.32 5.97 -19.99
CA VAL A 257 -19.85 5.07 -18.96
C VAL A 257 -20.83 5.86 -18.10
N SER A 258 -22.08 5.43 -18.10
CA SER A 258 -23.11 6.00 -17.23
C SER A 258 -23.81 4.90 -16.45
N ILE A 259 -24.31 5.26 -15.26
CA ILE A 259 -25.00 4.37 -14.34
C ILE A 259 -26.36 5.00 -13.98
N SER A 260 -27.41 4.20 -14.04
CA SER A 260 -28.76 4.63 -13.63
C SER A 260 -29.46 3.54 -12.83
N GLY A 261 -30.37 3.94 -11.94
CA GLY A 261 -31.16 3.03 -11.14
C GLY A 261 -32.26 3.77 -10.40
N HIS A 262 -33.00 3.06 -9.55
CA HIS A 262 -34.04 3.69 -8.75
C HIS A 262 -33.43 4.48 -7.58
N GLY A 263 -33.57 5.81 -7.61
CA GLY A 263 -33.14 6.71 -6.53
C GLY A 263 -31.78 7.39 -6.73
N PHE A 264 -31.10 7.12 -7.84
CA PHE A 264 -29.81 7.74 -8.18
C PHE A 264 -29.62 7.84 -9.69
N GLU A 265 -28.81 8.81 -10.11
CA GLU A 265 -28.43 9.01 -11.51
C GLU A 265 -27.00 9.53 -11.66
N THR A 266 -26.46 9.38 -12.87
CA THR A 266 -25.12 9.88 -13.19
C THR A 266 -25.14 11.39 -13.34
N THR A 267 -24.28 12.07 -12.58
CA THR A 267 -24.00 13.50 -12.74
C THR A 267 -22.65 13.74 -13.41
N GLU A 268 -21.68 12.83 -13.19
CA GLU A 268 -20.36 12.88 -13.82
C GLU A 268 -20.11 11.59 -14.59
N VAL A 269 -20.17 11.69 -15.92
CA VAL A 269 -20.02 10.55 -16.84
C VAL A 269 -18.57 10.09 -16.87
N GLY A 270 -18.35 8.78 -16.68
CA GLY A 270 -17.05 8.17 -16.85
C GLY A 270 -16.65 8.12 -18.32
N HIS A 271 -15.36 8.22 -18.62
CA HIS A 271 -14.87 8.23 -19.99
C HIS A 271 -13.60 7.39 -20.14
N VAL A 272 -13.52 6.64 -21.25
CA VAL A 272 -12.33 5.87 -21.66
C VAL A 272 -12.00 6.18 -23.10
N LYS A 273 -10.90 6.87 -23.35
CA LYS A 273 -10.46 7.20 -24.70
C LYS A 273 -9.82 6.03 -25.44
N ARG A 274 -9.05 5.22 -24.71
CA ARG A 274 -8.32 4.06 -25.25
C ARG A 274 -8.41 2.87 -24.30
N LEU A 275 -8.84 1.73 -24.84
CA LEU A 275 -8.84 0.42 -24.19
C LEU A 275 -8.63 -0.65 -25.27
N CYS A 276 -7.42 -1.19 -25.35
CA CYS A 276 -7.04 -2.15 -26.39
C CYS A 276 -7.31 -3.61 -25.98
N PRO A 277 -7.34 -4.55 -26.93
CA PRO A 277 -7.52 -5.97 -26.65
C PRO A 277 -6.57 -6.49 -25.57
N GLY A 278 -7.12 -7.23 -24.59
CA GLY A 278 -6.40 -7.77 -23.44
C GLY A 278 -6.17 -6.80 -22.28
N ASP A 279 -6.56 -5.53 -22.42
CA ASP A 279 -6.37 -4.51 -21.38
C ASP A 279 -7.63 -4.32 -20.51
N GLN A 280 -7.41 -3.81 -19.29
CA GLN A 280 -8.42 -3.51 -18.29
C GLN A 280 -8.25 -2.08 -17.77
N LYS A 281 -9.36 -1.38 -17.54
CA LYS A 281 -9.37 -0.07 -16.87
C LYS A 281 -10.48 0.03 -15.84
N VAL A 282 -10.18 0.69 -14.72
CA VAL A 282 -11.18 1.14 -13.76
C VAL A 282 -11.61 2.56 -14.13
N VAL A 283 -12.90 2.74 -14.38
CA VAL A 283 -13.51 4.03 -14.75
C VAL A 283 -14.29 4.55 -13.56
N LYS A 284 -14.12 5.83 -13.26
CA LYS A 284 -14.84 6.51 -12.17
C LYS A 284 -16.06 7.22 -12.74
N VAL A 285 -17.21 7.05 -12.11
CA VAL A 285 -18.49 7.68 -12.48
C VAL A 285 -19.07 8.35 -11.22
N GLY A 286 -19.40 9.63 -11.30
CA GLY A 286 -20.00 10.37 -10.18
C GLY A 286 -21.53 10.28 -10.21
N LEU A 287 -22.12 9.85 -9.09
CA LEU A 287 -23.56 9.67 -8.93
C LEU A 287 -24.13 10.59 -7.85
N GLU A 288 -25.30 11.15 -8.13
CA GLU A 288 -26.12 11.83 -7.13
C GLU A 288 -27.34 10.98 -6.77
N GLY A 289 -27.77 11.07 -5.51
CA GLY A 289 -28.89 10.31 -4.96
C GLY A 289 -28.45 9.13 -4.10
N HIS A 290 -29.42 8.30 -3.71
CA HIS A 290 -29.19 7.14 -2.86
C HIS A 290 -30.23 6.05 -3.15
N SER A 291 -29.84 4.81 -2.94
CA SER A 291 -30.77 3.68 -2.90
C SER A 291 -31.28 3.48 -1.48
N SER A 292 -32.59 3.32 -1.29
CA SER A 292 -33.17 3.01 0.03
C SER A 292 -32.86 1.60 0.53
N ALA A 293 -32.45 0.70 -0.37
CA ALA A 293 -32.01 -0.67 -0.13
C ALA A 293 -31.22 -1.16 -1.35
N ALA A 294 -30.53 -2.30 -1.22
CA ALA A 294 -29.85 -2.97 -2.32
C ALA A 294 -30.79 -3.09 -3.55
N THR A 295 -30.37 -2.52 -4.68
CA THR A 295 -31.23 -2.31 -5.84
C THR A 295 -30.57 -2.76 -7.15
N LYS A 296 -31.29 -2.57 -8.25
CA LYS A 296 -30.82 -2.80 -9.62
C LYS A 296 -30.12 -1.55 -10.13
N ALA A 297 -28.89 -1.70 -10.61
CA ALA A 297 -28.14 -0.68 -11.32
C ALA A 297 -27.95 -1.09 -12.79
N LEU A 298 -28.12 -0.13 -13.70
CA LEU A 298 -27.91 -0.27 -15.13
C LEU A 298 -26.63 0.49 -15.49
N VAL A 299 -25.60 -0.22 -15.92
CA VAL A 299 -24.39 0.39 -16.48
C VAL A 299 -24.53 0.43 -17.99
N VAL A 300 -24.42 1.61 -18.58
CA VAL A 300 -24.51 1.86 -20.01
C VAL A 300 -23.14 2.26 -20.53
N LEU A 301 -22.65 1.47 -21.48
CA LEU A 301 -21.46 1.77 -22.28
C LEU A 301 -21.92 2.33 -23.63
N ASP A 302 -21.43 3.51 -24.02
CA ASP A 302 -21.84 4.21 -25.24
C ASP A 302 -20.60 4.76 -25.98
N ASP A 303 -20.37 4.30 -27.20
CA ASP A 303 -19.27 4.75 -28.06
C ASP A 303 -19.69 5.84 -29.08
N GLY A 304 -20.93 6.32 -28.98
CA GLY A 304 -21.56 7.27 -29.89
C GLY A 304 -22.21 6.65 -31.14
N LEU A 305 -21.93 5.37 -31.43
CA LEU A 305 -22.52 4.61 -32.54
C LEU A 305 -23.36 3.43 -32.04
N HIS A 306 -22.94 2.82 -30.94
CA HIS A 306 -23.52 1.65 -30.29
C HIS A 306 -23.62 1.90 -28.79
N SER A 307 -24.67 1.36 -28.19
CA SER A 307 -24.84 1.36 -26.74
C SER A 307 -25.13 -0.05 -26.23
N GLY A 308 -24.43 -0.44 -25.17
CA GLY A 308 -24.60 -1.70 -24.46
C GLY A 308 -25.05 -1.45 -23.02
N THR A 309 -26.00 -2.24 -22.52
CA THR A 309 -26.46 -2.16 -21.13
C THR A 309 -26.11 -3.43 -20.37
N PHE A 310 -25.53 -3.24 -19.19
CA PHE A 310 -25.15 -4.28 -18.23
C PHE A 310 -25.94 -4.08 -16.95
N ILE A 311 -26.46 -5.17 -16.39
CA ILE A 311 -27.38 -5.13 -15.25
C ILE A 311 -26.67 -5.70 -14.03
N PHE A 312 -26.61 -4.91 -12.96
CA PHE A 312 -26.12 -5.34 -11.65
C PHE A 312 -27.28 -5.35 -10.65
N HIS A 313 -27.32 -6.37 -9.81
CA HIS A 313 -28.31 -6.53 -8.74
C HIS A 313 -27.64 -6.45 -7.39
N GLY A 314 -28.37 -6.01 -6.37
CA GLY A 314 -27.86 -5.97 -5.00
C GLY A 314 -26.89 -4.82 -4.73
N VAL A 315 -26.95 -3.76 -5.53
CA VAL A 315 -26.03 -2.62 -5.42
C VAL A 315 -26.61 -1.60 -4.43
N GLU A 316 -25.79 -1.17 -3.48
CA GLU A 316 -26.12 -0.09 -2.53
C GLU A 316 -25.39 1.19 -2.95
N ILE A 317 -26.16 2.23 -3.29
CA ILE A 317 -25.68 3.55 -3.69
C ILE A 317 -26.05 4.56 -2.61
N GLY A 318 -25.11 5.45 -2.30
CA GLY A 318 -25.20 6.47 -1.27
C GLY A 318 -23.94 6.49 -0.38
N LEU A 319 -23.56 7.68 0.05
CA LEU A 319 -22.61 7.86 1.13
C LEU A 319 -23.30 7.53 2.45
N SER A 320 -22.65 6.73 3.29
CA SER A 320 -23.14 6.29 4.59
C SER A 320 -22.21 6.73 5.70
N GLU A 321 -22.75 7.07 6.88
CA GLU A 321 -21.94 7.38 8.05
C GLU A 321 -21.12 6.17 8.50
N TRP A 322 -19.90 6.45 8.97
CA TRP A 322 -19.06 5.44 9.60
C TRP A 322 -19.41 5.31 11.09
N SER A 323 -19.41 4.08 11.59
CA SER A 323 -19.53 3.77 13.02
C SER A 323 -18.28 3.04 13.50
N SER A 324 -18.15 2.78 14.81
CA SER A 324 -17.03 2.01 15.35
C SER A 324 -17.06 0.51 14.97
N ASP A 325 -18.07 0.06 14.22
CA ASP A 325 -18.13 -1.29 13.69
C ASP A 325 -17.21 -1.44 12.46
N LEU A 326 -16.32 -2.44 12.52
CA LEU A 326 -15.27 -2.69 11.53
C LEU A 326 -15.82 -2.93 10.12
N THR A 327 -17.05 -3.44 9.98
CA THR A 327 -17.66 -3.65 8.66
C THR A 327 -18.04 -2.33 7.98
N THR A 328 -18.35 -1.31 8.77
CA THR A 328 -18.61 0.04 8.27
C THR A 328 -17.31 0.75 7.94
N LEU A 329 -16.30 0.62 8.80
CA LEU A 329 -14.99 1.23 8.62
C LEU A 329 -14.25 0.66 7.41
N ALA A 330 -14.40 -0.63 7.12
CA ALA A 330 -13.78 -1.28 5.95
C ALA A 330 -14.23 -0.73 4.58
N LYS A 331 -15.29 0.11 4.56
CA LYS A 331 -15.77 0.83 3.37
C LYS A 331 -15.06 2.16 3.15
N HIS A 332 -14.29 2.66 4.12
CA HIS A 332 -13.38 3.78 3.92
C HIS A 332 -12.17 3.32 3.09
N GLU A 333 -11.67 4.19 2.22
CA GLU A 333 -10.65 3.85 1.24
C GLU A 333 -9.73 5.04 0.96
N SER A 334 -8.58 4.78 0.34
CA SER A 334 -7.63 5.84 0.01
C SER A 334 -8.24 6.84 -0.98
N PRO A 335 -8.20 8.15 -0.68
CA PRO A 335 -8.85 9.15 -1.49
C PRO A 335 -8.12 9.43 -2.80
N GLU A 336 -8.82 10.04 -3.74
CA GLU A 336 -8.29 10.26 -5.09
C GLU A 336 -7.03 11.12 -5.12
N TRP A 337 -6.99 12.18 -4.31
CA TRP A 337 -5.79 13.00 -4.21
C TRP A 337 -4.58 12.17 -3.76
N TYR A 338 -4.76 11.20 -2.85
CA TYR A 338 -3.67 10.36 -2.36
C TYR A 338 -3.23 9.35 -3.43
N ASN A 339 -4.21 8.76 -4.12
CA ASN A 339 -3.95 7.84 -5.23
C ASN A 339 -3.17 8.52 -6.36
N ASN A 340 -3.42 9.82 -6.59
CA ASN A 340 -2.80 10.62 -7.63
C ASN A 340 -1.49 11.30 -7.20
N ALA A 341 -1.25 11.45 -5.90
CA ALA A 341 -0.12 12.18 -5.32
C ALA A 341 1.23 11.52 -5.58
N LYS A 342 1.30 10.18 -5.61
CA LYS A 342 2.47 9.34 -5.94
C LYS A 342 3.73 9.47 -5.07
N PHE A 343 4.15 10.68 -4.73
CA PHE A 343 5.41 10.97 -4.07
C PHE A 343 5.19 11.85 -2.84
N GLY A 344 5.74 11.41 -1.71
CA GLY A 344 5.73 12.14 -0.45
C GLY A 344 7.09 12.15 0.23
N ILE A 345 7.29 13.10 1.14
CA ILE A 345 8.48 13.16 2.00
C ILE A 345 8.11 12.72 3.42
N PHE A 346 8.83 11.73 3.95
CA PHE A 346 8.77 11.34 5.35
C PHE A 346 9.83 12.11 6.13
N ILE A 347 9.59 12.38 7.41
CA ILE A 347 10.53 13.12 8.26
C ILE A 347 10.60 12.46 9.64
N HIS A 348 11.72 11.80 9.93
CA HIS A 348 12.02 11.30 11.27
C HIS A 348 12.92 12.28 12.03
N TRP A 349 12.28 13.09 12.88
CA TRP A 349 12.95 14.12 13.67
C TRP A 349 12.48 14.14 15.11
N GLY A 350 13.42 14.20 16.05
CA GLY A 350 13.12 14.21 17.48
C GLY A 350 14.39 14.23 18.33
N PRO A 351 14.28 14.02 19.65
CA PRO A 351 15.44 13.99 20.55
C PRO A 351 16.51 12.96 20.16
N TYR A 352 16.14 11.87 19.52
CA TYR A 352 17.09 10.89 18.96
C TYR A 352 18.03 11.48 17.89
N SER A 353 17.67 12.58 17.23
CA SER A 353 18.59 13.30 16.33
C SER A 353 19.78 13.92 17.07
N VAL A 354 19.71 14.07 18.41
CA VAL A 354 20.83 14.56 19.24
C VAL A 354 21.92 13.50 19.37
N THR A 355 21.53 12.26 19.63
CA THR A 355 22.47 11.13 19.69
C THR A 355 22.93 10.81 18.28
N GLY A 356 21.98 10.76 17.34
CA GLY A 356 22.14 10.64 15.91
C GLY A 356 23.19 9.60 15.54
N TRP A 357 23.04 8.39 16.08
CA TRP A 357 24.01 7.30 15.94
C TRP A 357 23.25 6.02 15.65
N GLY A 358 23.57 5.37 14.53
CA GLY A 358 23.09 4.03 14.18
C GLY A 358 24.22 3.12 13.69
N ASN A 359 25.48 3.53 13.87
CA ASN A 359 26.66 2.98 13.19
C ASN A 359 26.55 3.06 11.66
N SER A 360 27.49 2.43 10.95
CA SER A 360 27.46 2.24 9.49
C SER A 360 27.76 0.77 9.15
N SER A 361 27.52 0.38 7.90
CA SER A 361 27.76 -0.98 7.42
C SER A 361 29.12 -1.57 7.85
N PRO A 362 29.17 -2.85 8.29
CA PRO A 362 28.10 -3.87 8.21
C PRO A 362 27.29 -4.07 9.51
N TYR A 363 27.31 -3.11 10.43
CA TYR A 363 26.71 -3.24 11.76
C TYR A 363 25.71 -2.13 12.07
N GLU A 364 25.05 -1.62 11.05
CA GLU A 364 24.08 -0.57 11.13
C GLU A 364 22.81 -0.96 11.91
N SER A 365 22.10 0.04 12.40
CA SER A 365 20.76 -0.04 12.95
C SER A 365 20.12 1.34 12.92
N TYR A 366 18.80 1.38 13.08
CA TYR A 366 18.02 2.61 13.06
C TYR A 366 18.46 3.58 14.17
N ALA A 367 18.87 4.79 13.80
CA ALA A 367 19.41 5.78 14.72
C ALA A 367 18.31 6.33 15.65
N GLU A 368 17.06 6.38 15.20
CA GLU A 368 15.90 6.74 16.01
C GLU A 368 15.58 5.69 17.10
N TRP A 369 16.17 4.49 17.01
CA TRP A 369 16.09 3.42 18.00
C TRP A 369 17.19 3.44 19.06
N PHE A 370 18.02 4.50 19.09
CA PHE A 370 19.15 4.64 20.01
C PHE A 370 18.81 4.33 21.48
N TRP A 371 17.68 4.84 21.99
CA TRP A 371 17.30 4.65 23.38
C TRP A 371 17.04 3.17 23.71
N TRP A 372 16.35 2.46 22.82
CA TRP A 372 16.04 1.05 23.00
C TRP A 372 17.33 0.20 23.04
N TYR A 373 18.15 0.32 21.98
CA TYR A 373 19.32 -0.53 21.80
C TYR A 373 20.44 -0.22 22.80
N SER A 374 20.64 1.04 23.18
CA SER A 374 21.64 1.40 24.19
C SER A 374 21.29 0.93 25.61
N THR A 375 20.01 0.67 25.92
CA THR A 375 19.54 0.34 27.27
C THR A 375 19.49 -1.17 27.56
N HIS A 376 19.32 -2.04 26.54
CA HIS A 376 19.04 -3.48 26.77
C HIS A 376 20.14 -4.45 26.30
N HIS A 377 21.12 -4.03 25.47
CA HIS A 377 21.87 -4.99 24.64
C HIS A 377 23.42 -4.92 24.65
N PRO A 378 24.13 -4.65 25.76
CA PRO A 378 25.60 -4.49 25.74
C PRO A 378 26.39 -5.69 25.19
N GLN A 379 25.87 -6.92 25.31
CA GLN A 379 26.59 -8.15 24.96
C GLN A 379 26.39 -8.57 23.49
N ALA A 380 25.48 -7.92 22.76
CA ALA A 380 25.11 -8.24 21.38
C ALA A 380 25.00 -6.99 20.47
N ASP A 381 25.40 -5.83 20.97
CA ASP A 381 25.31 -4.54 20.29
C ASP A 381 26.41 -4.37 19.24
N ARG A 382 26.15 -4.89 18.05
CA ARG A 382 27.06 -4.72 16.90
C ARG A 382 27.13 -3.27 16.45
N SER A 383 26.08 -2.48 16.72
CA SER A 383 25.94 -1.09 16.30
C SER A 383 26.61 -0.09 17.25
N ASP A 384 27.36 -0.56 18.26
CA ASP A 384 28.14 0.29 19.16
C ASP A 384 27.28 1.31 19.93
N PHE A 385 25.97 1.11 20.09
CA PHE A 385 25.08 2.00 20.84
C PHE A 385 25.50 2.17 22.31
N TYR A 386 25.78 1.07 23.01
CA TYR A 386 26.16 1.03 24.42
C TYR A 386 27.54 1.68 24.62
N ASP A 387 28.54 1.32 23.82
CA ASP A 387 29.86 1.91 23.95
C ASP A 387 29.90 3.37 23.47
N TYR A 388 29.14 3.72 22.41
CA TYR A 388 28.91 5.10 21.99
C TYR A 388 28.25 5.95 23.08
N ARG A 389 27.19 5.42 23.72
CA ARG A 389 26.52 6.11 24.82
C ARG A 389 27.50 6.40 25.96
N LEU A 390 28.28 5.40 26.39
CA LEU A 390 29.25 5.54 27.46
C LEU A 390 30.34 6.57 27.12
N ARG A 391 30.95 6.46 25.93
CA ARG A 391 32.06 7.34 25.53
C ARG A 391 31.64 8.77 25.23
N THR A 392 30.39 8.99 24.85
CA THR A 392 29.89 10.32 24.43
C THR A 392 29.21 11.06 25.57
N PHE A 393 28.40 10.37 26.39
CA PHE A 393 27.55 11.00 27.40
C PHE A 393 27.93 10.64 28.85
N GLY A 394 28.68 9.55 29.05
CA GLY A 394 29.09 9.08 30.37
C GLY A 394 28.09 8.11 31.03
N GLU A 395 28.53 7.50 32.13
CA GLU A 395 27.77 6.43 32.81
C GLU A 395 26.46 6.91 33.46
N ASP A 396 26.43 8.15 33.94
CA ASP A 396 25.29 8.71 34.68
C ASP A 396 24.18 9.30 33.79
N TRP A 397 24.42 9.37 32.48
CA TRP A 397 23.48 10.00 31.54
C TRP A 397 22.20 9.19 31.36
N ALA A 398 21.05 9.86 31.37
CA ALA A 398 19.76 9.31 30.99
C ALA A 398 19.34 9.83 29.61
N TYR A 399 18.57 9.06 28.84
CA TYR A 399 18.19 9.48 27.48
C TYR A 399 17.47 10.83 27.44
N ASP A 400 16.63 11.12 28.44
CA ASP A 400 15.90 12.38 28.54
C ASP A 400 16.79 13.62 28.71
N ASP A 401 18.06 13.45 29.08
CA ASP A 401 19.03 14.55 29.11
C ASP A 401 19.29 15.11 27.68
N THR A 402 18.97 14.36 26.61
CA THR A 402 18.99 14.85 25.22
C THR A 402 18.05 16.04 25.00
N PHE A 403 16.99 16.18 25.79
CA PHE A 403 15.92 17.13 25.50
C PHE A 403 16.40 18.58 25.49
N GLN A 404 17.42 18.91 26.28
CA GLN A 404 18.00 20.26 26.29
C GLN A 404 18.85 20.54 25.05
N ASN A 405 19.38 19.50 24.40
CA ASN A 405 20.22 19.58 23.22
C ASN A 405 19.42 19.46 21.91
N PHE A 406 18.18 19.00 21.97
CA PHE A 406 17.22 19.12 20.88
C PHE A 406 16.74 20.58 20.81
N THR A 407 17.47 21.43 20.10
CA THR A 407 17.26 22.89 20.16
C THR A 407 16.38 23.41 19.03
N ALA A 408 16.35 22.74 17.88
CA ALA A 408 15.72 23.27 16.66
C ALA A 408 16.14 24.72 16.33
N ALA A 409 17.35 25.12 16.72
CA ALA A 409 17.80 26.52 16.66
C ALA A 409 17.89 27.07 15.22
N ASN A 410 18.11 26.19 14.25
CA ASN A 410 18.22 26.45 12.83
C ASN A 410 17.02 25.85 12.05
N PHE A 411 15.97 25.39 12.72
CA PHE A 411 14.75 24.94 12.06
C PHE A 411 14.00 26.12 11.45
N ASP A 412 13.89 26.10 10.12
CA ASP A 412 13.03 26.98 9.34
C ASP A 412 11.94 26.14 8.63
N ALA A 413 10.71 26.28 9.12
CA ALA A 413 9.55 25.60 8.56
C ALA A 413 9.33 25.92 7.07
N ARG A 414 9.67 27.14 6.64
CA ARG A 414 9.55 27.52 5.23
C ARG A 414 10.58 26.79 4.38
N GLU A 415 11.84 26.74 4.81
CA GLU A 415 12.89 26.03 4.06
C GLU A 415 12.54 24.56 3.86
N TRP A 416 11.97 23.92 4.88
CA TRP A 416 11.54 22.53 4.80
C TRP A 416 10.41 22.34 3.78
N VAL A 417 9.35 23.16 3.81
CA VAL A 417 8.25 23.03 2.83
C VAL A 417 8.67 23.43 1.42
N ASP A 418 9.57 24.41 1.28
CA ASP A 418 10.19 24.76 -0.01
C ASP A 418 11.01 23.58 -0.54
N LEU A 419 11.77 22.86 0.29
CA LEU A 419 12.48 21.65 -0.12
C LEU A 419 11.53 20.52 -0.56
N ILE A 420 10.46 20.27 0.21
CA ILE A 420 9.46 19.23 -0.12
C ILE A 420 8.81 19.54 -1.48
N ALA A 421 8.40 20.79 -1.69
CA ALA A 421 7.84 21.24 -2.95
C ALA A 421 8.89 21.23 -4.08
N ASP A 422 10.15 21.57 -3.79
CA ASP A 422 11.26 21.51 -4.73
C ASP A 422 11.51 20.09 -5.24
N ALA A 423 11.43 19.10 -4.35
CA ALA A 423 11.52 17.68 -4.67
C ALA A 423 10.37 17.18 -5.56
N GLY A 424 9.29 17.94 -5.69
CA GLY A 424 8.09 17.56 -6.45
C GLY A 424 7.11 16.68 -5.66
N ALA A 425 7.30 16.53 -4.35
CA ALA A 425 6.36 15.78 -3.51
C ALA A 425 5.01 16.51 -3.40
N ARG A 426 3.93 15.72 -3.28
CA ARG A 426 2.54 16.23 -3.14
C ARG A 426 1.99 16.11 -1.74
N TYR A 427 2.73 15.46 -0.85
CA TYR A 427 2.43 15.36 0.56
C TYR A 427 3.70 15.17 1.39
N PHE A 428 3.60 15.36 2.70
CA PHE A 428 4.64 14.94 3.63
C PHE A 428 4.04 14.34 4.88
N VAL A 429 4.81 13.50 5.57
CA VAL A 429 4.46 12.89 6.85
C VAL A 429 5.61 13.17 7.82
N ILE A 430 5.32 13.73 8.99
CA ILE A 430 6.33 13.99 10.03
C ILE A 430 6.07 13.15 11.28
N THR A 431 7.12 12.64 11.91
CA THR A 431 7.05 12.00 13.23
C THR A 431 6.57 12.99 14.29
N THR A 432 5.26 13.05 14.53
CA THR A 432 4.68 13.92 15.56
C THR A 432 5.05 13.42 16.96
N LYS A 433 5.15 12.09 17.10
CA LYS A 433 5.63 11.37 18.27
C LYS A 433 6.13 10.00 17.83
N HIS A 434 7.40 9.71 18.12
CA HIS A 434 8.01 8.40 17.86
C HIS A 434 7.92 7.50 19.11
N HIS A 435 8.54 6.32 19.08
CA HIS A 435 8.53 5.32 20.15
C HIS A 435 9.08 5.81 21.51
N ASP A 436 9.88 6.89 21.50
CA ASP A 436 10.40 7.54 22.70
C ASP A 436 9.32 8.36 23.44
N GLY A 437 8.16 8.58 22.82
CA GLY A 437 7.00 9.32 23.33
C GLY A 437 7.19 10.83 23.43
N PHE A 438 8.20 11.41 22.76
CA PHE A 438 8.39 12.86 22.73
C PHE A 438 7.54 13.53 21.65
N ALA A 439 6.60 14.39 22.06
CA ALA A 439 5.69 15.05 21.12
C ALA A 439 6.28 16.35 20.53
N LEU A 440 6.20 16.52 19.21
CA LEU A 440 6.58 17.75 18.49
C LEU A 440 5.45 18.79 18.40
N PHE A 441 4.30 18.50 19.01
CA PHE A 441 3.06 19.26 18.92
C PHE A 441 2.46 19.53 20.31
N ASN A 442 1.42 20.35 20.37
CA ASN A 442 0.69 20.62 21.60
C ASN A 442 -0.25 19.47 21.95
N ALA A 443 0.22 18.51 22.75
CA ALA A 443 -0.51 17.31 23.16
C ALA A 443 -1.63 17.56 24.19
N ALA A 444 -2.27 18.74 24.19
CA ALA A 444 -3.45 19.09 25.01
C ALA A 444 -3.38 18.71 26.51
N GLY A 445 -2.18 18.80 27.11
CA GLY A 445 -1.97 18.48 28.53
C GLY A 445 -1.94 16.98 28.87
N THR A 446 -2.04 16.08 27.88
CA THR A 446 -1.88 14.62 28.07
C THR A 446 -0.45 14.25 28.45
N THR A 447 0.53 15.09 28.07
CA THR A 447 1.93 14.93 28.42
C THR A 447 2.65 16.28 28.40
N ASN A 448 3.65 16.43 29.27
CA ASN A 448 4.64 17.50 29.18
C ASN A 448 5.92 17.02 28.48
N ARG A 449 6.03 15.76 28.06
CA ARG A 449 7.16 15.22 27.28
C ARG A 449 7.06 15.71 25.82
N SER A 450 7.43 16.96 25.58
CA SER A 450 7.21 17.62 24.28
C SER A 450 8.17 18.77 24.00
N ALA A 451 8.27 19.14 22.72
CA ALA A 451 9.05 20.29 22.23
C ALA A 451 8.56 21.63 22.76
N ILE A 452 7.33 21.72 23.26
CA ILE A 452 6.78 22.92 23.91
C ILE A 452 7.35 23.09 25.33
N HIS A 453 7.58 21.97 26.01
CA HIS A 453 7.99 21.94 27.41
C HIS A 453 9.48 21.71 27.61
N TYR A 454 10.21 21.25 26.61
CA TYR A 454 11.65 21.03 26.65
C TYR A 454 12.31 21.46 25.34
N GLY A 455 13.63 21.62 25.34
CA GLY A 455 14.40 21.97 24.15
C GLY A 455 13.90 23.26 23.48
N PRO A 456 13.26 23.20 22.29
CA PRO A 456 12.94 24.38 21.48
C PRO A 456 11.90 25.31 22.11
N LYS A 457 11.05 24.80 23.02
CA LYS A 457 9.88 25.50 23.58
C LYS A 457 8.93 26.04 22.50
N ARG A 458 8.76 25.27 21.44
CA ARG A 458 8.03 25.62 20.21
C ARG A 458 7.06 24.50 19.83
N ASP A 459 5.97 24.88 19.19
CA ASP A 459 5.05 23.95 18.53
C ASP A 459 5.52 23.72 17.10
N LEU A 460 6.51 22.83 16.95
CA LEU A 460 7.23 22.61 15.70
C LEU A 460 6.30 22.09 14.59
N LEU A 461 5.32 21.24 14.96
CA LEU A 461 4.32 20.75 14.02
C LEU A 461 3.43 21.89 13.49
N ARG A 462 2.96 22.79 14.36
CA ARG A 462 2.12 23.92 13.95
C ARG A 462 2.87 24.86 13.03
N GLU A 463 4.14 25.14 13.34
CA GLU A 463 4.97 25.99 12.49
C GLU A 463 5.14 25.40 11.09
N LEU A 464 5.41 24.09 10.99
CA LEU A 464 5.53 23.39 9.71
C LEU A 464 4.21 23.38 8.92
N PHE A 465 3.10 23.06 9.57
CA PHE A 465 1.78 22.98 8.93
C PHE A 465 1.28 24.35 8.48
N ASN A 466 1.52 25.40 9.26
CA ASN A 466 1.19 26.77 8.88
C ASN A 466 2.06 27.23 7.69
N ALA A 467 3.36 26.87 7.66
CA ALA A 467 4.23 27.17 6.54
C ALA A 467 3.75 26.47 5.26
N ALA A 468 3.40 25.18 5.34
CA ALA A 468 2.82 24.44 4.22
C ALA A 468 1.53 25.13 3.72
N GLU A 469 0.60 25.46 4.61
CA GLU A 469 -0.65 26.15 4.25
C GLU A 469 -0.41 27.52 3.59
N THR A 470 0.59 28.26 4.08
CA THR A 470 0.86 29.62 3.61
C THR A 470 1.59 29.64 2.27
N TYR A 471 2.57 28.75 2.07
CA TYR A 471 3.50 28.80 0.94
C TYR A 471 3.21 27.76 -0.14
N HIS A 472 2.63 26.61 0.23
CA HIS A 472 2.32 25.47 -0.65
C HIS A 472 0.96 24.84 -0.27
N PRO A 473 -0.16 25.57 -0.40
CA PRO A 473 -1.47 25.12 0.10
C PRO A 473 -1.99 23.80 -0.51
N ASP A 474 -1.48 23.41 -1.68
CA ASP A 474 -1.81 22.15 -2.35
C ASP A 474 -1.05 20.94 -1.76
N LEU A 475 -0.01 21.18 -0.95
CA LEU A 475 0.77 20.14 -0.29
C LEU A 475 -0.02 19.53 0.88
N LYS A 476 -0.31 18.24 0.78
CA LYS A 476 -1.06 17.52 1.81
C LYS A 476 -0.20 17.23 3.03
N ARG A 477 -0.80 17.34 4.21
CA ARG A 477 -0.10 17.35 5.50
C ARG A 477 -0.44 16.11 6.29
N GLY A 478 0.53 15.23 6.47
CA GLY A 478 0.39 13.98 7.20
C GLY A 478 1.11 13.98 8.54
N THR A 479 0.59 13.18 9.46
CA THR A 479 1.13 12.99 10.80
C THR A 479 1.48 11.54 11.02
N TYR A 480 2.74 11.25 11.31
CA TYR A 480 3.13 9.96 11.86
C TYR A 480 2.86 9.92 13.35
N PHE A 481 2.31 8.81 13.83
CA PHE A 481 2.00 8.59 15.23
C PHE A 481 2.37 7.18 15.68
N SER A 482 3.34 7.07 16.58
CA SER A 482 3.64 5.79 17.20
C SER A 482 2.58 5.39 18.22
N LEU A 483 1.94 4.23 18.01
CA LEU A 483 0.97 3.68 18.96
C LEU A 483 1.64 3.22 20.27
N PRO A 484 2.71 2.42 20.26
CA PRO A 484 3.40 2.04 21.49
C PRO A 484 4.50 3.03 21.90
N GLU A 485 4.78 3.09 23.20
CA GLU A 485 5.92 3.83 23.76
C GLU A 485 6.79 2.87 24.59
N TRP A 486 8.09 2.77 24.27
CA TRP A 486 8.96 1.73 24.86
C TRP A 486 8.94 1.73 26.39
N PHE A 487 9.10 2.91 26.97
CA PHE A 487 9.37 3.07 28.40
C PHE A 487 8.35 3.93 29.16
N ASN A 488 7.19 4.18 28.55
CA ASN A 488 6.10 4.84 29.26
C ASN A 488 5.42 3.83 30.21
N PRO A 489 5.48 4.02 31.54
CA PRO A 489 4.87 3.10 32.50
C PRO A 489 3.35 2.96 32.36
N ASP A 490 2.66 3.94 31.75
CA ASP A 490 1.21 3.87 31.49
C ASP A 490 0.88 2.92 30.34
N PHE A 491 1.82 2.68 29.43
CA PHE A 491 1.69 1.68 28.36
C PHE A 491 1.89 0.25 28.88
N GLY A 492 2.50 0.06 30.05
CA GLY A 492 2.84 -1.25 30.63
C GLY A 492 1.72 -2.31 30.62
N PRO A 493 0.45 -1.98 30.92
CA PRO A 493 -0.67 -2.92 30.80
C PRO A 493 -0.91 -3.48 29.39
N TYR A 494 -0.40 -2.81 28.35
CA TYR A 494 -0.48 -3.19 26.94
C TYR A 494 0.86 -3.67 26.37
N GLY A 495 1.90 -3.75 27.22
CA GLY A 495 3.23 -4.09 26.78
C GLY A 495 3.28 -5.49 26.14
N PHE A 496 4.12 -5.63 25.11
CA PHE A 496 4.18 -6.84 24.31
C PHE A 496 5.59 -7.12 23.79
N ASP A 497 5.88 -8.39 23.51
CA ASP A 497 7.08 -8.79 22.77
C ASP A 497 6.75 -8.77 21.27
N GLN A 498 7.59 -8.11 20.47
CA GLN A 498 7.33 -7.92 19.05
C GLN A 498 7.43 -9.23 18.26
N PHE A 499 8.31 -10.13 18.69
CA PHE A 499 8.49 -11.44 18.07
C PHE A 499 8.40 -12.56 19.12
N PRO A 500 7.90 -13.75 18.74
CA PRO A 500 7.73 -14.88 19.64
C PRO A 500 9.04 -15.61 19.99
N THR A 501 10.12 -15.38 19.22
CA THR A 501 11.46 -15.85 19.56
C THR A 501 12.03 -15.01 20.70
N ASN A 502 13.12 -15.45 21.31
CA ASN A 502 13.89 -14.66 22.28
C ASN A 502 14.60 -13.50 21.54
N SER A 503 13.81 -12.64 20.93
CA SER A 503 14.23 -11.48 20.18
C SER A 503 14.54 -10.34 21.15
N THR A 504 15.33 -9.40 20.66
CA THR A 504 15.81 -8.25 21.43
C THR A 504 14.83 -7.07 21.43
N THR A 505 13.71 -7.17 20.71
CA THR A 505 12.75 -6.07 20.56
C THR A 505 11.45 -6.38 21.27
N SER A 506 11.18 -5.62 22.32
CA SER A 506 9.93 -5.64 23.07
C SER A 506 9.47 -4.22 23.37
N TRP A 507 8.22 -4.12 23.79
CA TRP A 507 7.54 -2.88 24.09
C TRP A 507 7.03 -2.96 25.51
N PRO A 508 7.93 -2.89 26.50
CA PRO A 508 7.58 -3.31 27.86
C PRO A 508 6.66 -2.30 28.57
N GLY A 509 6.67 -1.03 28.17
CA GLY A 509 5.91 0.02 28.85
C GLY A 509 6.32 0.13 30.32
N ILE A 510 7.63 0.12 30.59
CA ILE A 510 8.21 0.26 31.94
C ILE A 510 9.35 1.27 31.91
N LEU A 511 9.70 1.87 33.05
CA LEU A 511 10.88 2.73 33.10
C LEU A 511 12.16 1.96 32.72
N ALA A 512 12.94 2.53 31.80
CA ALA A 512 14.27 2.05 31.42
C ALA A 512 15.22 1.96 32.63
N ASN A 513 16.14 1.01 32.61
CA ASN A 513 17.25 0.95 33.56
C ASN A 513 18.49 1.50 32.86
N ASN A 514 19.17 2.49 33.45
CA ASN A 514 20.47 2.90 32.97
C ASN A 514 21.39 1.66 32.91
N PRO A 515 22.02 1.39 31.77
CA PRO A 515 22.66 0.10 31.52
C PRO A 515 24.03 -0.02 32.22
N TYR A 516 24.58 1.07 32.77
CA TYR A 516 25.85 1.09 33.51
C TYR A 516 25.64 1.12 35.02
N THR A 517 24.70 1.95 35.49
CA THR A 517 24.47 2.19 36.93
C THR A 517 23.32 1.36 37.50
N GLY A 518 22.44 0.83 36.65
CA GLY A 518 21.22 0.12 37.04
C GLY A 518 20.12 1.02 37.62
N VAL A 519 20.32 2.34 37.65
CA VAL A 519 19.33 3.31 38.14
C VAL A 519 18.19 3.44 37.13
N LYS A 520 16.95 3.55 37.62
CA LYS A 520 15.79 3.82 36.75
C LYS A 520 15.90 5.19 36.11
N GLU A 521 15.89 5.24 34.78
CA GLU A 521 15.81 6.50 34.03
C GLU A 521 14.42 7.11 34.22
N PRO A 522 14.32 8.43 34.45
CA PRO A 522 13.03 9.10 34.54
C PRO A 522 12.32 9.09 33.18
N TYR A 523 10.99 9.01 33.19
CA TYR A 523 10.16 9.33 32.02
C TYR A 523 9.71 10.79 32.15
N THR A 524 10.62 11.70 31.82
CA THR A 524 10.51 13.14 32.04
C THR A 524 9.35 13.72 31.27
N GLY A 525 8.56 14.57 31.94
CA GLY A 525 7.36 15.17 31.36
C GLY A 525 6.11 14.29 31.41
N ARG A 526 6.18 13.08 31.98
CA ARG A 526 4.97 12.27 32.22
C ARG A 526 3.93 13.02 33.05
N VAL A 527 2.70 13.04 32.56
CA VAL A 527 1.51 13.41 33.34
C VAL A 527 0.84 12.12 33.76
N PRO A 528 0.59 11.86 35.07
CA PRO A 528 -0.09 10.65 35.48
C PRO A 528 -1.52 10.58 34.93
N ILE A 529 -1.79 9.53 34.18
CA ILE A 529 -3.10 9.20 33.59
C ILE A 529 -3.62 7.88 34.16
N LYS A 530 -4.88 7.50 33.86
CA LYS A 530 -5.44 6.22 34.30
C LYS A 530 -5.23 5.13 33.27
N ASP A 531 -5.35 5.47 32.00
CA ASP A 531 -5.36 4.52 30.89
C ASP A 531 -4.68 5.13 29.67
N PHE A 532 -3.62 4.50 29.17
CA PHE A 532 -2.80 5.04 28.09
C PHE A 532 -3.59 5.26 26.80
N ILE A 533 -4.52 4.36 26.47
CA ILE A 533 -5.27 4.46 25.21
C ILE A 533 -6.27 5.62 25.29
N THR A 534 -7.07 5.66 26.35
CA THR A 534 -8.19 6.60 26.45
C THR A 534 -7.82 7.98 26.98
N ASP A 535 -6.75 8.10 27.78
CA ASP A 535 -6.32 9.38 28.37
C ASP A 535 -5.11 10.02 27.65
N LEU A 536 -4.41 9.30 26.76
CA LEU A 536 -3.22 9.81 26.05
C LEU A 536 -3.26 9.56 24.54
N MET A 537 -3.35 8.30 24.10
CA MET A 537 -3.27 7.94 22.69
C MET A 537 -4.40 8.59 21.88
N VAL A 538 -5.65 8.27 22.20
CA VAL A 538 -6.82 8.78 21.44
C VAL A 538 -6.91 10.30 21.53
N PRO A 539 -6.79 10.95 22.71
CA PRO A 539 -6.81 12.41 22.77
C PRO A 539 -5.70 13.07 21.94
N GLN A 540 -4.49 12.49 21.86
CA GLN A 540 -3.44 13.01 20.99
C GLN A 540 -3.78 12.83 19.50
N MET A 541 -4.32 11.68 19.10
CA MET A 541 -4.80 11.46 17.73
C MET A 541 -5.93 12.44 17.37
N GLU A 542 -6.85 12.72 18.29
CA GLU A 542 -7.92 13.71 18.12
C GLU A 542 -7.37 15.13 17.94
N VAL A 543 -6.38 15.55 18.72
CA VAL A 543 -5.69 16.83 18.53
C VAL A 543 -5.09 16.92 17.12
N LEU A 544 -4.37 15.88 16.68
CA LEU A 544 -3.78 15.86 15.34
C LEU A 544 -4.85 15.91 14.22
N ALA A 545 -5.98 15.23 14.43
CA ALA A 545 -7.10 15.20 13.49
C ALA A 545 -7.82 16.55 13.39
N TYR A 546 -8.20 17.14 14.52
CA TYR A 546 -9.11 18.29 14.57
C TYR A 546 -8.38 19.62 14.67
N ASP A 547 -7.38 19.73 15.54
CA ASP A 547 -6.69 20.99 15.76
C ASP A 547 -5.61 21.24 14.70
N TYR A 548 -4.94 20.18 14.22
CA TYR A 548 -3.91 20.28 13.18
C TYR A 548 -4.44 19.94 11.78
N SER A 549 -5.67 19.46 11.67
CA SER A 549 -6.30 19.14 10.39
C SER A 549 -5.41 18.24 9.52
N THR A 550 -4.88 17.16 10.09
CA THR A 550 -4.08 16.19 9.32
C THR A 550 -4.90 15.60 8.17
N ASP A 551 -4.26 15.38 7.03
CA ASP A 551 -4.80 14.69 5.86
C ASP A 551 -4.49 13.19 5.88
N ILE A 552 -3.42 12.79 6.59
CA ILE A 552 -2.94 11.40 6.70
C ILE A 552 -2.63 11.08 8.16
N MET A 553 -3.25 10.06 8.74
CA MET A 553 -2.80 9.47 10.00
C MET A 553 -1.95 8.23 9.68
N TRP A 554 -0.64 8.39 9.73
CA TRP A 554 0.32 7.31 9.48
C TRP A 554 0.73 6.70 10.83
N CYS A 555 0.06 5.63 11.26
CA CYS A 555 0.40 5.01 12.54
C CYS A 555 1.54 4.01 12.41
N ASP A 556 2.09 3.55 13.52
CA ASP A 556 3.11 2.50 13.48
C ASP A 556 2.91 1.42 14.56
N CYS A 557 3.46 0.24 14.27
CA CYS A 557 3.50 -0.98 15.09
C CYS A 557 2.15 -1.68 15.40
N GLY A 558 1.00 -1.18 14.92
CA GLY A 558 -0.28 -1.93 14.93
C GLY A 558 -0.77 -2.42 16.29
N ALA A 559 -0.26 -1.85 17.39
CA ALA A 559 -0.44 -2.35 18.76
C ALA A 559 -1.85 -2.10 19.33
N ALA A 560 -2.02 -2.35 20.63
CA ALA A 560 -3.26 -2.03 21.35
C ALA A 560 -3.65 -0.56 21.11
N ASN A 561 -4.91 -0.32 20.72
CA ASN A 561 -5.33 0.95 20.18
C ASN A 561 -6.81 1.29 20.50
N GLY A 562 -7.17 2.55 20.27
CA GLY A 562 -8.55 3.06 20.30
C GLY A 562 -9.04 3.55 18.94
N THR A 563 -8.45 3.05 17.85
CA THR A 563 -8.57 3.65 16.50
C THR A 563 -9.99 3.55 15.94
N ALA A 564 -10.74 2.47 16.18
CA ALA A 564 -12.04 2.26 15.56
C ALA A 564 -13.06 3.39 15.87
N GLU A 565 -13.16 3.80 17.13
CA GLU A 565 -14.07 4.88 17.54
C GLU A 565 -13.56 6.25 17.08
N PHE A 566 -12.24 6.47 17.17
CA PHE A 566 -11.58 7.67 16.67
C PHE A 566 -11.80 7.87 15.17
N ALA A 567 -11.50 6.86 14.35
CA ALA A 567 -11.61 6.90 12.90
C ALA A 567 -13.05 7.17 12.45
N ALA A 568 -14.04 6.52 13.06
CA ALA A 568 -15.44 6.78 12.77
C ALA A 568 -15.81 8.26 12.96
N ARG A 569 -15.44 8.86 14.11
CA ARG A 569 -15.71 10.28 14.37
C ARG A 569 -14.96 11.20 13.41
N TRP A 570 -13.66 10.93 13.22
CA TRP A 570 -12.81 11.79 12.39
C TRP A 570 -13.25 11.78 10.94
N TRP A 571 -13.54 10.62 10.35
CA TRP A 571 -13.95 10.51 8.95
C TRP A 571 -15.31 11.16 8.69
N ASN A 572 -16.29 11.00 9.59
CA ASN A 572 -17.57 11.70 9.48
C ASN A 572 -17.38 13.23 9.57
N THR A 573 -16.56 13.70 10.52
CA THR A 573 -16.25 15.14 10.66
C THR A 573 -15.53 15.68 9.42
N ALA A 574 -14.53 14.95 8.92
CA ALA A 574 -13.80 15.31 7.72
C ALA A 574 -14.73 15.38 6.50
N ARG A 575 -15.69 14.45 6.38
CA ARG A 575 -16.72 14.51 5.33
C ARG A 575 -17.61 15.76 5.45
N GLU A 576 -18.01 16.16 6.65
CA GLU A 576 -18.77 17.40 6.88
C GLU A 576 -17.96 18.66 6.48
N GLU A 577 -16.64 18.59 6.56
CA GLU A 577 -15.69 19.63 6.14
C GLU A 577 -15.30 19.56 4.64
N ASP A 578 -15.86 18.63 3.86
CA ASP A 578 -15.45 18.32 2.48
C ASP A 578 -13.96 17.95 2.35
N ARG A 579 -13.45 17.25 3.37
CA ARG A 579 -12.08 16.74 3.43
C ARG A 579 -12.06 15.23 3.32
N GLN A 580 -11.33 14.73 2.35
CA GLN A 580 -11.04 13.31 2.21
C GLN A 580 -9.69 13.01 2.88
N VAL A 581 -9.70 12.27 3.98
CA VAL A 581 -8.51 11.91 4.79
C VAL A 581 -8.16 10.43 4.62
N THR A 582 -7.03 9.97 5.15
CA THR A 582 -6.65 8.56 5.04
C THR A 582 -5.79 8.02 6.19
N ILE A 583 -5.82 6.70 6.41
CA ILE A 583 -4.98 5.97 7.38
C ILE A 583 -4.24 4.78 6.77
N ASN A 584 -3.04 4.48 7.28
CA ASN A 584 -2.26 3.33 6.82
C ASN A 584 -2.68 2.00 7.48
N SER A 585 -2.07 0.89 7.05
CA SER A 585 -2.32 -0.46 7.58
C SER A 585 -1.71 -0.76 8.95
N ARG A 586 -1.16 0.26 9.64
CA ARG A 586 -0.47 0.10 10.93
C ARG A 586 -1.18 0.81 12.09
N CYS A 587 -2.41 1.31 11.88
CA CYS A 587 -3.22 1.92 12.94
C CYS A 587 -3.96 0.91 13.85
N GLY A 588 -3.62 -0.38 13.76
CA GLY A 588 -4.14 -1.43 14.65
C GLY A 588 -5.58 -1.86 14.35
N ILE A 589 -6.15 -1.44 13.21
CA ILE A 589 -7.45 -1.88 12.67
C ILE A 589 -7.31 -2.26 11.19
N PRO A 590 -6.74 -3.43 10.87
CA PRO A 590 -6.39 -3.81 9.50
C PRO A 590 -7.57 -3.86 8.52
N GLU A 591 -8.79 -4.11 9.00
CA GLU A 591 -10.02 -4.07 8.21
C GLU A 591 -10.28 -2.69 7.61
N ALA A 592 -9.87 -1.64 8.31
CA ALA A 592 -10.12 -0.23 8.02
C ALA A 592 -8.90 0.48 7.43
N ALA A 593 -7.85 -0.27 7.07
CA ALA A 593 -6.69 0.28 6.39
C ALA A 593 -7.09 0.78 4.99
N ASP A 594 -6.66 1.98 4.62
CA ASP A 594 -6.90 2.53 3.28
C ASP A 594 -5.83 2.09 2.28
N PHE A 595 -4.59 1.96 2.75
CA PHE A 595 -3.45 1.52 1.96
C PHE A 595 -2.47 0.71 2.81
N ASP A 596 -1.75 -0.19 2.14
CA ASP A 596 -0.73 -1.03 2.78
C ASP A 596 0.65 -0.35 2.77
N THR A 597 1.48 -0.55 3.80
CA THR A 597 2.80 0.11 3.92
C THR A 597 3.97 -0.86 4.10
N PRO A 598 4.38 -1.56 3.02
CA PRO A 598 5.55 -2.41 3.07
C PRO A 598 6.84 -1.56 3.04
N GLU A 599 7.68 -1.70 4.06
CA GLU A 599 8.94 -0.97 4.20
C GLU A 599 10.02 -1.50 3.26
N TYR A 600 10.76 -0.62 2.60
CA TYR A 600 11.86 -0.93 1.66
C TYR A 600 11.49 -1.92 0.54
N GLN A 601 10.20 -2.15 0.29
CA GLN A 601 9.73 -3.22 -0.57
C GLN A 601 9.34 -2.72 -1.96
N THR A 602 9.64 -3.54 -2.96
CA THR A 602 9.14 -3.42 -4.33
C THR A 602 8.32 -4.66 -4.70
N PHE A 603 7.56 -4.56 -5.78
CA PHE A 603 6.84 -5.68 -6.37
C PHE A 603 7.34 -5.93 -7.79
N SER A 604 7.08 -7.10 -8.37
CA SER A 604 7.34 -7.38 -9.80
C SER A 604 6.14 -7.02 -10.69
N VAL A 605 4.95 -6.94 -10.10
CA VAL A 605 3.67 -6.72 -10.78
C VAL A 605 2.84 -5.69 -10.01
N ALA A 606 1.96 -4.99 -10.73
CA ALA A 606 1.03 -4.06 -10.11
C ALA A 606 0.13 -4.75 -9.08
N GLN A 607 -0.05 -4.08 -7.94
CA GLN A 607 -1.00 -4.52 -6.92
C GLN A 607 -2.34 -3.80 -7.16
N HIS A 608 -3.46 -4.52 -7.06
CA HIS A 608 -4.78 -3.92 -7.23
C HIS A 608 -5.10 -2.94 -6.07
N ARG A 609 -4.88 -3.38 -4.84
CA ARG A 609 -5.03 -2.56 -3.64
C ARG A 609 -3.91 -1.52 -3.56
N LYS A 610 -4.27 -0.30 -3.11
CA LYS A 610 -3.32 0.80 -2.94
C LYS A 610 -2.29 0.46 -1.86
N TRP A 611 -1.04 0.84 -2.11
CA TRP A 611 0.07 0.66 -1.18
C TRP A 611 1.07 1.82 -1.28
N GLU A 612 1.94 1.94 -0.28
CA GLU A 612 3.00 2.95 -0.19
C GLU A 612 4.29 2.31 0.31
N SER A 613 5.32 2.31 -0.53
CA SER A 613 6.68 1.96 -0.08
C SER A 613 7.28 3.14 0.66
N ASN A 614 7.99 2.88 1.75
CA ASN A 614 8.73 3.89 2.50
C ASN A 614 10.14 3.41 2.85
N GLN A 615 11.09 4.35 2.86
CA GLN A 615 12.50 4.10 3.18
C GLN A 615 13.28 5.41 3.41
N GLY A 616 14.38 5.34 4.16
CA GLY A 616 15.38 6.40 4.33
C GLY A 616 16.14 6.77 3.06
N MET A 617 16.46 8.07 2.92
CA MET A 617 17.58 8.52 2.09
C MET A 617 18.92 8.09 2.68
N ASP A 618 19.01 8.04 4.01
CA ASP A 618 20.05 7.29 4.68
C ASP A 618 19.81 5.79 4.40
N PRO A 619 20.82 5.05 3.88
CA PRO A 619 20.63 3.64 3.50
C PRO A 619 20.36 2.72 4.69
N TYR A 620 20.51 3.22 5.93
CA TYR A 620 20.50 2.43 7.14
C TYR A 620 19.50 2.88 8.19
N SER A 621 18.89 4.06 8.06
CA SER A 621 18.13 4.69 9.13
C SER A 621 17.05 5.62 8.57
N TYR A 622 16.02 5.89 9.37
CA TYR A 622 15.12 7.01 9.11
C TYR A 622 15.62 8.27 9.85
N GLY A 623 15.89 8.15 11.15
CA GLY A 623 16.45 9.26 11.92
C GLY A 623 17.88 9.62 11.49
N TYR A 624 18.27 10.88 11.70
CA TYR A 624 19.63 11.37 11.41
C TYR A 624 20.72 10.44 11.96
N ASN A 625 21.60 9.93 11.11
CA ASN A 625 22.75 9.13 11.51
C ASN A 625 24.08 9.82 11.15
N ARG A 626 24.85 10.20 12.17
CA ARG A 626 26.15 10.87 11.99
C ARG A 626 27.26 9.95 11.48
N ALA A 627 27.07 8.64 11.56
CA ALA A 627 28.02 7.67 11.04
C ALA A 627 27.93 7.53 9.52
N THR A 628 26.80 7.91 8.91
CA THR A 628 26.60 7.83 7.46
C THR A 628 27.39 8.93 6.75
N PRO A 629 28.34 8.59 5.87
CA PRO A 629 29.08 9.59 5.12
C PRO A 629 28.18 10.22 4.03
N PRO A 630 28.41 11.49 3.64
CA PRO A 630 27.54 12.21 2.70
C PRO A 630 27.32 11.52 1.34
N ASP A 631 28.26 10.72 0.86
CA ASP A 631 28.22 9.99 -0.41
C ASP A 631 27.47 8.66 -0.33
N ALA A 632 27.11 8.19 0.86
CA ALA A 632 26.29 7.00 1.05
C ALA A 632 24.78 7.28 1.01
N TYR A 633 24.36 8.54 1.12
CA TYR A 633 22.95 8.92 0.99
C TYR A 633 22.45 8.63 -0.43
N MET A 634 21.18 8.22 -0.51
CA MET A 634 20.49 7.89 -1.76
C MET A 634 20.71 8.96 -2.82
N ASN A 635 21.17 8.54 -4.00
CA ASN A 635 21.46 9.45 -5.11
C ASN A 635 20.23 9.72 -5.99
N VAL A 636 20.35 10.72 -6.86
CA VAL A 636 19.28 11.19 -7.75
C VAL A 636 18.69 10.06 -8.62
N SER A 637 19.54 9.21 -9.21
CA SER A 637 19.10 8.10 -10.05
C SER A 637 18.24 7.11 -9.27
N THR A 638 18.63 6.79 -8.03
CA THR A 638 17.88 5.86 -7.18
C THR A 638 16.54 6.46 -6.74
N ILE A 639 16.47 7.75 -6.41
CA ILE A 639 15.20 8.43 -6.08
C ILE A 639 14.21 8.30 -7.25
N ILE A 640 14.65 8.65 -8.47
CA ILE A 640 13.81 8.61 -9.67
C ILE A 640 13.42 7.17 -10.01
N TYR A 641 14.37 6.23 -9.95
CA TYR A 641 14.12 4.80 -10.17
C TYR A 641 13.02 4.28 -9.23
N SER A 642 13.19 4.50 -7.93
CA SER A 642 12.24 4.04 -6.92
C SER A 642 10.86 4.64 -7.12
N LEU A 643 10.77 5.94 -7.41
CA LEU A 643 9.50 6.60 -7.69
C LEU A 643 8.79 5.96 -8.90
N VAL A 644 9.48 5.82 -10.03
CA VAL A 644 8.91 5.27 -11.27
C VAL A 644 8.50 3.81 -11.10
N ASP A 645 9.33 3.01 -10.40
CA ASP A 645 9.01 1.60 -10.12
C ASP A 645 7.71 1.48 -9.33
N MET A 646 7.59 2.22 -8.23
CA MET A 646 6.44 2.16 -7.32
C MET A 646 5.17 2.62 -8.03
N VAL A 647 5.23 3.74 -8.75
CA VAL A 647 4.07 4.30 -9.46
C VAL A 647 3.53 3.36 -10.53
N SER A 648 4.41 2.70 -11.28
CA SER A 648 4.01 1.73 -12.32
C SER A 648 3.33 0.47 -11.77
N LYS A 649 3.48 0.24 -10.45
CA LYS A 649 2.97 -0.92 -9.72
C LYS A 649 1.82 -0.54 -8.77
N ASN A 650 1.18 0.60 -9.03
CA ASN A 650 0.07 1.19 -8.27
C ASN A 650 0.45 1.77 -6.89
N GLY A 651 1.74 1.82 -6.56
CA GLY A 651 2.24 2.33 -5.29
C GLY A 651 2.36 3.85 -5.24
N ASN A 652 2.46 4.38 -4.02
CA ASN A 652 3.13 5.64 -3.74
C ASN A 652 4.53 5.37 -3.17
N PHE A 653 5.39 6.39 -3.20
CA PHE A 653 6.73 6.38 -2.63
C PHE A 653 6.85 7.49 -1.58
N LEU A 654 7.09 7.10 -0.33
CA LEU A 654 7.29 8.00 0.80
C LEU A 654 8.77 7.95 1.23
N LEU A 655 9.54 8.92 0.76
CA LEU A 655 10.99 8.98 0.95
C LEU A 655 11.34 9.78 2.20
N ASP A 656 12.06 9.17 3.13
CA ASP A 656 12.40 9.78 4.40
C ASP A 656 13.70 10.60 4.37
N ILE A 657 13.66 11.75 5.05
CA ILE A 657 14.83 12.53 5.43
C ILE A 657 15.00 12.50 6.96
N GLY A 658 16.26 12.54 7.41
CA GLY A 658 16.61 12.56 8.82
C GLY A 658 17.28 13.86 9.26
N PRO A 659 16.52 14.89 9.70
CA PRO A 659 17.11 16.17 10.12
C PRO A 659 17.92 16.08 11.42
N ARG A 660 18.91 16.97 11.54
CA ARG A 660 19.74 17.12 12.74
C ARG A 660 18.95 17.75 13.88
N ALA A 661 19.42 17.58 15.11
CA ALA A 661 18.75 18.12 16.31
C ALA A 661 18.58 19.65 16.35
N ASP A 662 19.38 20.40 15.58
CA ASP A 662 19.25 21.85 15.44
C ASP A 662 18.24 22.26 14.35
N GLY A 663 17.68 21.31 13.59
CA GLY A 663 16.71 21.56 12.52
C GLY A 663 17.30 21.67 11.11
N THR A 664 18.62 21.58 10.96
CA THR A 664 19.24 21.53 9.63
C THR A 664 19.12 20.14 9.00
N ILE A 665 18.88 20.09 7.69
CA ILE A 665 18.80 18.84 6.91
C ILE A 665 20.21 18.52 6.37
N VAL A 666 20.53 17.24 6.14
CA VAL A 666 21.84 16.88 5.59
C VAL A 666 21.95 17.39 4.15
N GLN A 667 23.06 18.07 3.82
CA GLN A 667 23.20 18.74 2.53
C GLN A 667 23.01 17.79 1.33
N SER A 668 23.52 16.56 1.41
CA SER A 668 23.32 15.55 0.36
C SER A 668 21.84 15.22 0.14
N GLU A 669 21.03 15.14 1.20
CA GLU A 669 19.58 14.92 1.08
C GLU A 669 18.94 16.08 0.30
N MET A 670 19.25 17.32 0.71
CA MET A 670 18.71 18.53 0.07
C MET A 670 19.11 18.63 -1.41
N ASP A 671 20.38 18.39 -1.72
CA ASP A 671 20.92 18.52 -3.07
C ASP A 671 20.33 17.45 -3.99
N HIS A 672 20.28 16.19 -3.55
CA HIS A 672 19.74 15.10 -4.35
C HIS A 672 18.22 15.22 -4.53
N LEU A 673 17.48 15.66 -3.51
CA LEU A 673 16.03 15.91 -3.62
C LEU A 673 15.72 17.04 -4.59
N ARG A 674 16.45 18.16 -4.53
CA ARG A 674 16.25 19.27 -5.47
C ARG A 674 16.61 18.87 -6.91
N GLU A 675 17.67 18.10 -7.10
CA GLU A 675 18.07 17.63 -8.42
C GLU A 675 17.06 16.62 -8.99
N ALA A 676 16.61 15.65 -8.19
CA ALA A 676 15.54 14.73 -8.58
C ALA A 676 14.25 15.49 -8.89
N GLY A 677 13.93 16.50 -8.08
CA GLY A 677 12.76 17.36 -8.24
C GLY A 677 12.71 18.11 -9.56
N LYS A 678 13.86 18.49 -10.14
CA LYS A 678 13.92 19.07 -11.49
C LYS A 678 13.38 18.09 -12.52
N TRP A 679 13.82 16.83 -12.49
CA TRP A 679 13.34 15.79 -13.41
C TRP A 679 11.87 15.44 -13.14
N ILE A 680 11.48 15.29 -11.88
CA ILE A 680 10.10 14.94 -11.49
C ILE A 680 9.12 15.99 -12.00
N LYS A 681 9.44 17.29 -11.89
CA LYS A 681 8.58 18.38 -12.34
C LYS A 681 8.50 18.47 -13.86
N THR A 682 9.59 18.22 -14.59
CA THR A 682 9.55 18.26 -16.07
C THR A 682 8.84 17.06 -16.68
N HIS A 683 8.76 15.94 -15.95
CA HIS A 683 8.09 14.70 -16.38
C HIS A 683 6.82 14.38 -15.58
N GLU A 684 6.25 15.39 -14.92
CA GLU A 684 5.19 15.19 -13.93
C GLU A 684 3.95 14.50 -14.52
N GLU A 685 3.66 14.73 -15.80
CA GLU A 685 2.54 14.11 -16.53
C GLU A 685 2.64 12.58 -16.67
N ALA A 686 3.85 12.01 -16.55
CA ALA A 686 4.08 10.57 -16.61
C ALA A 686 4.04 9.92 -15.21
N ILE A 687 3.94 10.73 -14.14
CA ILE A 687 4.00 10.28 -12.75
C ILE A 687 2.66 10.54 -12.06
N PHE A 688 2.29 11.81 -11.87
CA PHE A 688 1.09 12.20 -11.13
C PHE A 688 -0.18 11.99 -11.95
N ASP A 689 -1.30 11.78 -11.27
CA ASP A 689 -2.60 11.52 -11.90
C ASP A 689 -2.64 10.31 -12.87
N THR A 690 -1.58 9.51 -12.91
CA THR A 690 -1.49 8.29 -13.72
C THR A 690 -2.04 7.07 -12.98
N THR A 691 -2.25 5.98 -13.71
CA THR A 691 -2.47 4.64 -13.14
C THR A 691 -1.55 3.62 -13.81
N TYR A 692 -1.42 2.46 -13.17
CA TYR A 692 -0.67 1.32 -13.70
C TYR A 692 -1.30 0.75 -14.99
N TRP A 693 -0.53 -0.04 -15.73
CA TRP A 693 -1.02 -0.81 -16.86
C TRP A 693 -1.36 -2.24 -16.42
N PHE A 694 -2.56 -2.72 -16.75
CA PHE A 694 -3.04 -4.03 -16.33
C PHE A 694 -2.24 -5.19 -16.93
N ILE A 695 -1.75 -5.02 -18.17
CA ILE A 695 -1.11 -6.12 -18.90
C ILE A 695 0.24 -6.49 -18.27
N GLN A 696 1.09 -5.51 -17.97
CA GLN A 696 2.40 -5.73 -17.35
C GLN A 696 2.97 -4.41 -16.79
N SER A 697 3.81 -4.51 -15.76
CA SER A 697 4.53 -3.37 -15.18
C SER A 697 5.92 -3.17 -15.77
N GLU A 698 6.54 -4.24 -16.31
CA GLU A 698 7.92 -4.26 -16.81
C GLU A 698 8.10 -5.24 -17.99
N ILE A 699 9.27 -5.22 -18.64
CA ILE A 699 9.61 -6.16 -19.73
C ILE A 699 10.65 -7.17 -19.23
N LEU A 700 10.18 -8.36 -18.84
CA LEU A 700 11.06 -9.42 -18.34
C LEU A 700 12.09 -9.84 -19.41
N GLY A 701 13.38 -9.78 -19.04
CA GLY A 701 14.49 -10.13 -19.94
C GLY A 701 14.72 -9.14 -21.08
N GLY A 702 14.08 -7.97 -21.03
CA GLY A 702 14.25 -6.86 -21.98
C GLY A 702 14.90 -5.63 -21.33
N PRO A 703 14.75 -4.44 -21.94
CA PRO A 703 15.23 -3.20 -21.33
C PRO A 703 14.47 -2.89 -20.02
N ASP A 704 15.14 -2.21 -19.09
CA ASP A 704 14.51 -1.81 -17.82
C ASP A 704 13.51 -0.67 -18.06
N VAL A 705 12.24 -1.03 -18.23
CA VAL A 705 11.14 -0.13 -18.61
C VAL A 705 9.97 -0.29 -17.64
N ARG A 706 9.31 0.83 -17.34
CA ARG A 706 8.03 0.90 -16.63
C ARG A 706 6.96 1.59 -17.47
N PHE A 707 5.71 1.33 -17.10
CA PHE A 707 4.55 1.88 -17.79
C PHE A 707 3.60 2.58 -16.82
N THR A 708 3.13 3.76 -17.24
CA THR A 708 2.05 4.48 -16.57
C THR A 708 1.10 4.99 -17.64
N GLN A 709 -0.12 5.36 -17.26
CA GLN A 709 -1.11 5.83 -18.21
C GLN A 709 -2.13 6.78 -17.58
N THR A 710 -2.68 7.65 -18.42
CA THR A 710 -3.85 8.47 -18.12
C THR A 710 -5.00 8.08 -19.06
N ASN A 711 -6.11 8.81 -19.01
CA ASN A 711 -7.15 8.65 -20.03
C ASN A 711 -6.67 9.10 -21.42
N ASP A 712 -5.70 10.02 -21.50
CA ASP A 712 -5.30 10.66 -22.76
C ASP A 712 -3.96 10.20 -23.32
N ALA A 713 -3.13 9.52 -22.52
CA ALA A 713 -1.82 9.08 -22.95
C ALA A 713 -1.35 7.78 -22.27
N PHE A 714 -0.39 7.14 -22.92
CA PHE A 714 0.40 6.03 -22.39
C PHE A 714 1.86 6.45 -22.30
N TYR A 715 2.53 6.15 -21.20
CA TYR A 715 3.92 6.54 -20.97
C TYR A 715 4.80 5.31 -20.82
N ILE A 716 5.96 5.36 -21.47
CA ILE A 716 6.98 4.33 -21.46
C ILE A 716 8.22 4.98 -20.85
N LEU A 717 8.59 4.53 -19.65
CA LEU A 717 9.64 5.12 -18.83
C LEU A 717 10.83 4.17 -18.78
N PHE A 718 11.92 4.49 -19.48
CA PHE A 718 13.15 3.71 -19.44
C PHE A 718 13.99 4.14 -18.24
N LEU A 719 14.37 3.19 -17.38
CA LEU A 719 15.19 3.41 -16.18
C LEU A 719 16.70 3.34 -16.47
N GLU A 720 17.05 3.04 -17.72
CA GLU A 720 18.39 3.06 -18.28
C GLU A 720 18.36 3.73 -19.66
N GLU A 721 19.51 4.22 -20.14
CA GLU A 721 19.56 4.91 -21.43
C GLU A 721 19.10 3.96 -22.57
N PRO A 722 18.08 4.34 -23.36
CA PRO A 722 17.56 3.46 -24.39
C PRO A 722 18.61 3.15 -25.47
N VAL A 723 18.83 1.87 -25.76
CA VAL A 723 19.78 1.46 -26.80
C VAL A 723 19.19 1.68 -28.20
N VAL A 724 19.87 2.50 -29.00
CA VAL A 724 19.52 2.75 -30.40
C VAL A 724 20.14 1.67 -31.30
N GLY A 725 19.31 0.82 -31.89
CA GLY A 725 19.78 -0.22 -32.81
C GLY A 725 20.35 0.35 -34.12
N SER A 726 21.03 -0.48 -34.91
CA SER A 726 21.68 -0.09 -36.18
C SER A 726 20.75 0.57 -37.22
N GLY A 727 19.44 0.32 -37.11
CA GLY A 727 18.41 0.96 -37.92
C GLY A 727 17.98 2.35 -37.41
N GLY A 728 18.56 2.88 -36.33
CA GLY A 728 18.15 4.13 -35.68
C GLY A 728 16.82 3.99 -34.91
N PHE A 729 16.57 2.84 -34.30
CA PHE A 729 15.32 2.55 -33.58
C PHE A 729 15.58 2.05 -32.17
N VAL A 730 14.77 2.52 -31.23
CA VAL A 730 14.55 1.88 -29.92
C VAL A 730 13.37 0.93 -30.07
N SER A 731 13.50 -0.29 -29.55
CA SER A 731 12.49 -1.36 -29.72
C SER A 731 11.92 -1.82 -28.38
N ILE A 732 10.60 -1.94 -28.32
CA ILE A 732 9.83 -2.29 -27.12
C ILE A 732 8.92 -3.45 -27.49
N LYS A 733 9.18 -4.62 -26.89
CA LYS A 733 8.40 -5.84 -27.14
C LYS A 733 7.24 -5.92 -26.15
N ALA A 734 6.19 -5.16 -26.42
CA ALA A 734 4.97 -5.14 -25.62
C ALA A 734 3.77 -4.74 -26.48
N PRO A 735 2.55 -5.23 -26.17
CA PRO A 735 1.31 -4.84 -26.85
C PRO A 735 0.82 -3.47 -26.37
N VAL A 736 1.67 -2.43 -26.51
CA VAL A 736 1.33 -1.07 -26.09
C VAL A 736 0.09 -0.54 -26.83
N PRO A 737 -0.76 0.29 -26.18
CA PRO A 737 -2.07 0.67 -26.72
C PRO A 737 -2.03 1.76 -27.80
N ILE A 738 -1.25 1.55 -28.86
CA ILE A 738 -1.04 2.50 -29.97
C ILE A 738 -1.85 2.16 -31.22
N LEU A 739 -2.35 3.18 -31.92
CA LEU A 739 -3.05 3.08 -33.20
C LEU A 739 -2.50 4.07 -34.22
N ASP A 740 -2.74 3.79 -35.51
CA ASP A 740 -2.41 4.71 -36.60
C ASP A 740 -3.04 6.10 -36.35
N GLY A 741 -2.21 7.14 -36.41
CA GLY A 741 -2.61 8.52 -36.13
C GLY A 741 -2.20 9.03 -34.75
N ASP A 742 -1.92 8.14 -33.79
CA ASP A 742 -1.38 8.53 -32.49
C ASP A 742 0.03 9.13 -32.63
N LEU A 743 0.39 10.02 -31.71
CA LEU A 743 1.69 10.69 -31.71
C LEU A 743 2.59 10.11 -30.62
N ILE A 744 3.79 9.66 -31.01
CA ILE A 744 4.86 9.40 -30.05
C ILE A 744 5.70 10.67 -29.90
N THR A 745 5.92 11.08 -28.65
CA THR A 745 6.77 12.21 -28.30
C THR A 745 7.81 11.73 -27.29
N PHE A 746 9.08 12.02 -27.55
CA PHE A 746 10.12 11.91 -26.52
C PHE A 746 10.07 13.17 -25.64
N LEU A 747 9.88 12.96 -24.35
CA LEU A 747 9.94 13.99 -23.33
C LEU A 747 11.39 14.02 -22.81
N GLY A 748 12.15 15.01 -23.25
CA GLY A 748 13.48 15.30 -22.70
C GLY A 748 13.40 16.39 -21.63
N ASP A 749 14.55 16.78 -21.10
CA ASP A 749 14.65 17.77 -20.01
C ASP A 749 14.22 19.17 -20.49
N GLY A 750 12.91 19.44 -20.41
CA GLY A 750 12.28 20.67 -20.87
C GLY A 750 12.01 20.74 -22.39
N SER A 751 12.06 19.61 -23.10
CA SER A 751 11.75 19.55 -24.53
C SER A 751 10.82 18.39 -24.87
N ALA A 752 10.00 18.56 -25.90
CA ALA A 752 9.07 17.55 -26.39
C ALA A 752 9.28 17.38 -27.89
N THR A 753 9.78 16.21 -28.31
CA THR A 753 10.13 15.94 -29.71
C THR A 753 9.25 14.83 -30.29
N PRO A 754 8.37 15.13 -31.25
CA PRO A 754 7.61 14.11 -31.99
C PRO A 754 8.52 13.15 -32.75
N LEU A 755 8.25 11.86 -32.66
CA LEU A 755 9.07 10.80 -33.27
C LEU A 755 8.27 9.91 -34.23
N PRO A 756 8.83 9.56 -35.40
CA PRO A 756 8.28 8.51 -36.24
C PRO A 756 8.34 7.17 -35.52
N TRP A 757 7.32 6.35 -35.75
CA TRP A 757 7.24 5.03 -35.13
C TRP A 757 6.64 4.00 -36.08
N VAL A 758 6.91 2.74 -35.80
CA VAL A 758 6.31 1.58 -36.47
C VAL A 758 5.89 0.60 -35.38
N PHE A 759 4.66 0.08 -35.49
CA PHE A 759 4.16 -0.96 -34.62
C PHE A 759 3.70 -2.14 -35.46
N ASP A 760 4.14 -3.34 -35.10
CA ASP A 760 3.76 -4.56 -35.79
C ASP A 760 3.74 -5.75 -34.84
N THR A 761 2.91 -6.74 -35.17
CA THR A 761 2.84 -8.00 -34.45
C THR A 761 3.28 -9.11 -35.39
N GLN A 762 4.39 -9.77 -35.06
CA GLN A 762 4.93 -10.91 -35.81
C GLN A 762 5.01 -12.12 -34.89
N GLU A 763 4.50 -13.27 -35.33
CA GLU A 763 4.50 -14.53 -34.54
C GLU A 763 3.91 -14.37 -33.12
N GLY A 764 2.91 -13.49 -32.97
CA GLY A 764 2.27 -13.20 -31.69
C GLY A 764 3.07 -12.30 -30.74
N ILE A 765 4.15 -11.67 -31.22
CA ILE A 765 4.94 -10.69 -30.46
C ILE A 765 4.70 -9.30 -31.03
N SER A 766 4.02 -8.45 -30.27
CA SER A 766 3.85 -7.03 -30.60
C SER A 766 5.13 -6.27 -30.27
N THR A 767 5.63 -5.50 -31.24
CA THR A 767 6.83 -4.68 -31.08
C THR A 767 6.59 -3.26 -31.55
N LEU A 768 6.81 -2.30 -30.66
CA LEU A 768 6.90 -0.88 -30.99
C LEU A 768 8.36 -0.52 -31.30
N ARG A 769 8.58 0.14 -32.44
CA ARG A 769 9.89 0.65 -32.89
C ARG A 769 9.80 2.15 -33.07
N ILE A 770 10.55 2.90 -32.24
CA ILE A 770 10.56 4.37 -32.24
C ILE A 770 11.84 4.85 -32.90
N LYS A 771 11.73 5.64 -33.97
CA LYS A 771 12.88 6.18 -34.70
C LYS A 771 13.50 7.31 -33.88
N THR A 772 14.76 7.18 -33.48
CA THR A 772 15.48 8.18 -32.67
C THR A 772 17.00 8.12 -32.94
N SER A 773 17.78 8.97 -32.26
CA SER A 773 19.24 9.01 -32.29
C SER A 773 19.81 9.15 -30.88
N GLU A 774 21.06 8.71 -30.69
CA GLU A 774 21.80 8.90 -29.42
C GLU A 774 21.90 10.39 -29.06
N GLU A 775 22.10 11.26 -30.06
CA GLU A 775 22.10 12.72 -29.86
C GLU A 775 20.79 13.24 -29.25
N LEU A 776 19.63 12.73 -29.69
CA LEU A 776 18.36 13.15 -29.11
C LEU A 776 18.18 12.59 -27.69
N LEU A 777 18.56 11.34 -27.45
CA LEU A 777 18.44 10.72 -26.12
C LEU A 777 19.34 11.38 -25.08
N SER A 778 20.44 12.00 -25.51
CA SER A 778 21.31 12.80 -24.63
C SER A 778 20.63 14.03 -24.02
N ASN A 779 19.44 14.42 -24.53
CA ASN A 779 18.60 15.47 -23.94
C ASN A 779 17.70 14.95 -22.79
N GLY A 780 17.75 13.66 -22.46
CA GLY A 780 17.11 13.11 -21.26
C GLY A 780 18.16 12.69 -20.24
N SER A 781 17.77 12.70 -18.97
CA SER A 781 18.61 12.27 -17.85
C SER A 781 17.82 11.37 -16.91
N TYR A 782 18.51 10.46 -16.23
CA TYR A 782 18.00 9.53 -15.20
C TYR A 782 16.93 8.52 -15.64
N CYS A 783 15.87 8.98 -16.30
CA CYS A 783 14.81 8.18 -16.89
C CYS A 783 14.29 8.84 -18.17
N TRP A 784 14.21 8.07 -19.26
CA TRP A 784 13.81 8.54 -20.58
C TRP A 784 12.34 8.20 -20.86
N VAL A 785 11.52 9.22 -21.09
CA VAL A 785 10.07 9.04 -21.22
C VAL A 785 9.61 9.21 -22.67
N PHE A 786 8.93 8.19 -23.18
CA PHE A 786 8.19 8.26 -24.44
C PHE A 786 6.69 8.29 -24.13
N LYS A 787 6.03 9.35 -24.59
CA LYS A 787 4.58 9.55 -24.48
C LYS A 787 3.92 9.13 -25.78
N ILE A 788 2.94 8.24 -25.70
CA ILE A 788 1.97 7.95 -26.74
C ILE A 788 0.74 8.81 -26.43
N GLU A 789 0.52 9.87 -27.19
CA GLU A 789 -0.69 10.70 -27.12
C GLU A 789 -1.78 10.06 -27.98
N TYR A 790 -2.92 9.72 -27.37
CA TYR A 790 -4.07 9.19 -28.09
C TYR A 790 -4.77 10.32 -28.87
N ARG A 791 -4.88 10.17 -30.20
CA ARG A 791 -5.47 11.19 -31.09
C ARG A 791 -6.88 10.88 -31.57
#